data_AF-A0A3E0NVB9-F1
#
_entry.id   AF-A0A3E0NVB9-F1
#
_cell.length_a   1.000
_cell.length_b   1.000
_cell.length_c   1.000
_cell.angle_alpha   90.00
_cell.angle_beta   90.00
_cell.angle_gamma   90.00
#
_symmetry.space_group_name_H-M   'P 1'
#
loop_
_entity.id
_entity.type
_entity.pdbx_description
1 polymer ?
#
loop_
_entity_poly.entity_id
_entity_poly.type
_entity_poly.pdbx_seq_one_letter_code
_entity_poly.pdbx_strand_id
1 'polypeptide(L)'
;MTQRRDRTDVRHPATGATGDTGSGAFRAMLAASRKPSQTDPRPRDHLPGDPRMSSSPQTTPPHRPLRLAAVRSSSTAERLRGRLAPVLGVALGLALCVAATPLVADELVDQEIRLDEARARYGVSGRGVTIAVLDRGIDVRNPDFRNPDGTTRVKWLLDMSNQGFSQCGPNDPAPIEYSEAQINEALSGGGTLPPIDDVGHGDATAGMAASNGRALGDDRFAGIAPEADLIVVKMTAESVPAHGSTPAVPGFQGCTDEAIDWARLKMNQLGQPGVAIINSGVQWGPIDGTSAVSRKIDTVFPPTVPGRVMVIPGGDEGSLPSHAGGRFDAATGVTVPFERQSTITSPISIWYSGNRPAQITVELDNGSVLGPVGPGQSQSNAEIQIFHYLPGQEFYPWKSTSGDRAALIFINGHVGSGVVKLRSTVAGSGNFDMYSDVVGPGLTANTAFTDFLVPGRLQDYAATESAIVAGNSVIRTFYTDVDGFLRGTDAEGLVGELWLKSPGGPTRDDRTYGIDVVGPGQGSYASAAADSWWSSLRGIQPIEGDGKLIRFGGTSASAPITMGVVALMLELDPTLTTADIRRILRQTARQDEETGELPDFDRAAWGFGKLDALAALDRVACEAGLVLCLSERFSVIVDWRNFDDETGRAVATPFGSDDSGILYFFEEDNWEMMIKVLDGCGFNQRYWVLAAATTNVEYTLTVVDTQTGEQRVYSNPLGEAAPATIDTEAFATCDAASATSAPLPSPSLTRGEAPSHDGSFLPSTVQRTRRGPGTRLEGAASATASDLPSTPVALTTPGSTTCVNDIDTLCLRGGRFRIEVSWRNFEGETGVGRLAPALSTDSGVFYFFDAANWEMLVKVLDGCGLNQHYWVFAAATTNVEYTLTVTDLQTGEEAEYTNPLGTASPAIVDTSALPTCN
;
A
#
# COMPACT_ATOMS: atom_id res chain seq x y z
N MET A 1 24.88 50.30 0.52
CA MET A 1 24.98 51.40 -0.48
C MET A 1 25.38 50.80 -1.82
N THR A 2 24.86 51.39 -2.90
CA THR A 2 25.06 51.06 -4.33
C THR A 2 26.48 50.69 -4.77
N GLN A 3 26.61 49.66 -5.62
CA GLN A 3 27.34 49.79 -6.90
C GLN A 3 26.88 48.76 -7.94
N ARG A 4 26.64 49.23 -9.18
CA ARG A 4 26.50 48.41 -10.40
C ARG A 4 27.89 48.12 -10.98
N ARG A 5 28.03 47.04 -11.76
CA ARG A 5 28.69 47.10 -13.08
C ARG A 5 28.45 45.87 -13.97
N ASP A 6 27.86 46.16 -15.13
CA ASP A 6 28.03 45.60 -16.47
C ASP A 6 28.86 44.31 -16.68
N ARG A 7 28.30 43.41 -17.50
CA ARG A 7 29.08 42.55 -18.41
C ARG A 7 28.55 42.64 -19.84
N THR A 8 29.46 42.43 -20.78
CA THR A 8 29.40 42.90 -22.17
C THR A 8 28.94 41.86 -23.18
N ASP A 9 28.30 42.34 -24.25
CA ASP A 9 28.05 41.64 -25.51
C ASP A 9 29.31 40.98 -26.12
N VAL A 10 29.11 39.80 -26.73
CA VAL A 10 29.95 39.29 -27.82
C VAL A 10 29.05 38.65 -28.89
N ARG A 11 29.04 39.21 -30.10
CA ARG A 11 28.50 38.57 -31.33
C ARG A 11 29.66 37.83 -32.03
N HIS A 12 29.52 36.63 -32.57
CA HIS A 12 28.94 36.26 -33.89
C HIS A 12 29.39 34.78 -34.17
N PRO A 13 28.94 34.09 -35.25
CA PRO A 13 27.87 34.38 -36.22
C PRO A 13 26.82 33.26 -36.32
N ALA A 14 25.78 33.49 -37.15
CA ALA A 14 24.73 32.50 -37.45
C ALA A 14 25.12 31.51 -38.56
N THR A 15 24.60 30.28 -38.47
CA THR A 15 24.48 29.35 -39.61
C THR A 15 23.16 28.57 -39.53
N GLY A 16 22.50 28.42 -40.69
CA GLY A 16 21.59 27.30 -40.99
C GLY A 16 20.26 27.21 -40.23
N ALA A 17 19.26 28.00 -40.62
CA ALA A 17 17.87 27.63 -40.34
C ALA A 17 17.41 26.51 -41.29
N THR A 18 17.06 25.35 -40.74
CA THR A 18 16.23 24.33 -41.42
C THR A 18 14.86 24.34 -40.77
N GLY A 19 13.80 24.55 -41.56
CA GLY A 19 12.47 24.83 -41.06
C GLY A 19 11.88 23.70 -40.23
N ASP A 20 11.37 24.05 -39.04
CA ASP A 20 10.56 23.17 -38.21
C ASP A 20 9.21 22.89 -38.91
N THR A 21 9.04 21.66 -39.38
CA THR A 21 7.80 21.17 -40.01
C THR A 21 6.95 20.30 -39.08
N GLY A 22 7.35 20.14 -37.80
CA GLY A 22 6.60 19.34 -36.82
C GLY A 22 5.34 20.03 -36.29
N SER A 23 5.32 21.36 -36.27
CA SER A 23 4.24 22.18 -35.67
C SER A 23 2.85 22.02 -36.33
N GLY A 24 2.79 21.58 -37.59
CA GLY A 24 1.54 21.55 -38.36
C GLY A 24 0.59 20.38 -38.05
N ALA A 25 1.12 19.22 -37.64
CA ALA A 25 0.37 17.97 -37.63
C ALA A 25 -0.73 17.91 -36.55
N PHE A 26 -0.43 18.33 -35.33
CA PHE A 26 -1.35 18.19 -34.20
C PHE A 26 -2.57 19.13 -34.31
N ARG A 27 -2.43 20.31 -34.95
CA ARG A 27 -3.57 21.21 -35.21
C ARG A 27 -4.62 20.62 -36.15
N ALA A 28 -4.25 19.64 -36.99
CA ALA A 28 -5.21 18.94 -37.85
C ALA A 28 -6.10 17.95 -37.06
N MET A 29 -5.58 17.41 -35.95
CA MET A 29 -6.22 16.37 -35.13
C MET A 29 -7.57 16.83 -34.54
N LEU A 30 -7.70 18.12 -34.19
CA LEU A 30 -8.94 18.71 -33.64
C LEU A 30 -9.89 19.30 -34.70
N ALA A 31 -9.44 19.49 -35.94
CA ALA A 31 -10.27 20.04 -37.01
C ALA A 31 -11.21 19.00 -37.64
N ALA A 32 -10.83 17.72 -37.62
CA ALA A 32 -11.57 16.63 -38.27
C ALA A 32 -12.91 16.29 -37.58
N SER A 33 -13.09 16.63 -36.30
CA SER A 33 -14.31 16.35 -35.52
C SER A 33 -15.33 17.50 -35.53
N ARG A 34 -15.15 18.53 -36.37
CA ARG A 34 -16.02 19.73 -36.40
C ARG A 34 -16.64 20.00 -37.76
N LYS A 35 -17.80 19.38 -38.04
CA LYS A 35 -18.82 19.91 -38.96
C LYS A 35 -20.18 19.18 -38.84
N PRO A 36 -21.13 19.72 -38.05
CA PRO A 36 -22.56 19.49 -38.28
C PRO A 36 -22.99 20.32 -39.51
N SER A 37 -23.74 19.73 -40.43
CA SER A 37 -24.32 20.45 -41.56
C SER A 37 -25.46 21.37 -41.09
N GLN A 38 -25.24 22.69 -41.12
CA GLN A 38 -26.33 23.65 -40.97
C GLN A 38 -27.13 23.76 -42.27
N THR A 39 -28.44 23.48 -42.19
CA THR A 39 -29.44 23.89 -43.18
C THR A 39 -30.44 24.83 -42.52
N ASP A 40 -30.62 26.01 -43.11
CA ASP A 40 -31.52 27.09 -42.62
C ASP A 40 -32.99 26.74 -42.92
N PRO A 41 -33.95 26.93 -41.99
CA PRO A 41 -35.34 26.55 -42.21
C PRO A 41 -36.19 27.70 -42.77
N ARG A 42 -37.20 27.38 -43.59
CA ARG A 42 -38.47 28.14 -43.65
C ARG A 42 -39.62 27.27 -44.21
N PRO A 43 -40.90 27.56 -43.84
CA PRO A 43 -41.97 26.56 -43.87
C PRO A 43 -42.94 26.70 -45.06
N ARG A 44 -43.77 25.67 -45.29
CA ARG A 44 -45.26 25.79 -45.39
C ARG A 44 -45.99 24.45 -45.59
N ASP A 45 -47.07 24.30 -44.83
CA ASP A 45 -48.41 23.78 -45.13
C ASP A 45 -48.69 22.37 -45.74
N HIS A 46 -49.80 21.81 -45.23
CA HIS A 46 -50.71 20.77 -45.77
C HIS A 46 -50.43 19.26 -45.54
N LEU A 47 -51.19 18.72 -44.57
CA LEU A 47 -51.85 17.39 -44.59
C LEU A 47 -52.82 17.24 -45.80
N PRO A 48 -53.41 16.05 -46.12
CA PRO A 48 -53.32 14.73 -45.47
C PRO A 48 -53.06 13.53 -46.44
N GLY A 49 -52.95 12.29 -45.90
CA GLY A 49 -53.26 11.08 -46.69
C GLY A 49 -52.61 9.75 -46.23
N ASP A 50 -53.33 8.94 -45.45
CA ASP A 50 -53.17 7.47 -45.38
C ASP A 50 -54.20 6.84 -46.34
N PRO A 51 -53.86 5.80 -47.13
CA PRO A 51 -54.40 4.48 -46.76
C PRO A 51 -53.49 3.27 -47.06
N ARG A 52 -53.25 2.46 -46.03
CA ARG A 52 -53.30 0.97 -45.98
C ARG A 52 -53.34 0.18 -47.32
N MET A 53 -52.47 -0.83 -47.47
CA MET A 53 -52.90 -2.25 -47.58
C MET A 53 -51.75 -3.30 -47.58
N SER A 54 -52.06 -4.50 -47.07
CA SER A 54 -51.60 -5.90 -47.37
C SER A 54 -50.32 -6.16 -48.21
N SER A 55 -49.55 -7.24 -48.06
CA SER A 55 -49.73 -8.55 -47.37
C SER A 55 -48.40 -9.35 -47.32
N SER A 56 -48.24 -10.23 -46.32
CA SER A 56 -47.18 -11.27 -46.22
C SER A 56 -47.54 -12.54 -47.05
N PRO A 57 -46.88 -13.73 -46.93
CA PRO A 57 -45.61 -14.14 -46.26
C PRO A 57 -44.75 -15.14 -47.12
N GLN A 58 -43.85 -15.89 -46.45
CA GLN A 58 -43.22 -17.20 -46.80
C GLN A 58 -41.77 -17.17 -47.34
N THR A 59 -40.84 -18.07 -46.98
CA THR A 59 -40.75 -19.07 -45.87
C THR A 59 -39.30 -19.57 -45.73
N THR A 60 -38.86 -19.86 -44.51
CA THR A 60 -37.77 -20.81 -44.20
C THR A 60 -38.24 -21.84 -43.16
N PRO A 61 -37.90 -23.14 -43.30
CA PRO A 61 -38.23 -24.17 -42.31
C PRO A 61 -36.95 -24.86 -41.74
N PRO A 62 -37.01 -25.76 -40.74
CA PRO A 62 -36.75 -25.34 -39.35
C PRO A 62 -35.86 -26.36 -38.56
N HIS A 63 -35.62 -26.15 -37.26
CA HIS A 63 -35.61 -27.27 -36.28
C HIS A 63 -35.91 -26.83 -34.82
N ARG A 64 -36.66 -27.71 -34.13
CA ARG A 64 -37.41 -27.58 -32.87
C ARG A 64 -36.62 -27.23 -31.58
N PRO A 65 -37.32 -26.64 -30.59
CA PRO A 65 -37.26 -27.03 -29.17
C PRO A 65 -38.57 -27.69 -28.69
N LEU A 66 -38.52 -28.41 -27.56
CA LEU A 66 -39.66 -29.12 -26.93
C LEU A 66 -40.27 -28.31 -25.76
N ARG A 67 -41.60 -28.37 -25.63
CA ARG A 67 -42.39 -27.98 -24.43
C ARG A 67 -42.40 -29.17 -23.44
N LEU A 68 -42.90 -29.14 -22.20
CA LEU A 68 -43.91 -28.36 -21.44
C LEU A 68 -43.43 -28.38 -19.94
N ALA A 69 -43.99 -27.76 -18.91
CA ALA A 69 -45.31 -27.15 -18.66
C ALA A 69 -45.25 -26.09 -17.53
N ALA A 70 -46.43 -25.60 -17.08
CA ALA A 70 -46.60 -24.84 -15.85
C ALA A 70 -47.76 -25.42 -15.02
N VAL A 71 -47.72 -25.31 -13.69
CA VAL A 71 -48.80 -25.69 -12.76
C VAL A 71 -49.01 -24.57 -11.73
N ARG A 72 -50.27 -24.29 -11.40
CA ARG A 72 -50.71 -23.30 -10.39
C ARG A 72 -51.23 -24.00 -9.13
N SER A 73 -50.99 -23.40 -7.95
CA SER A 73 -51.83 -23.53 -6.74
C SER A 73 -51.37 -22.46 -5.73
N SER A 74 -52.08 -21.36 -5.51
CA SER A 74 -53.34 -21.19 -4.73
C SER A 74 -53.13 -21.09 -3.21
N SER A 75 -53.60 -19.99 -2.64
CA SER A 75 -53.55 -19.64 -1.22
C SER A 75 -54.56 -20.40 -0.35
N THR A 76 -54.22 -20.63 0.93
CA THR A 76 -55.17 -20.54 2.06
C THR A 76 -54.44 -20.49 3.40
N ALA A 77 -55.08 -19.92 4.42
CA ALA A 77 -54.56 -19.78 5.78
C ALA A 77 -55.40 -20.57 6.80
N GLU A 78 -55.02 -20.46 8.09
CA GLU A 78 -55.77 -20.75 9.32
C GLU A 78 -55.79 -22.16 9.97
N ARG A 79 -55.32 -22.16 11.25
CA ARG A 79 -55.99 -22.61 12.51
C ARG A 79 -55.51 -23.85 13.30
N LEU A 80 -55.71 -23.70 14.63
CA LEU A 80 -55.71 -24.66 15.77
C LEU A 80 -54.32 -25.17 16.22
N ARG A 81 -53.75 -24.83 17.40
CA ARG A 81 -54.18 -24.68 18.83
C ARG A 81 -54.41 -25.97 19.64
N GLY A 82 -53.49 -26.22 20.60
CA GLY A 82 -53.65 -27.04 21.81
C GLY A 82 -52.35 -27.77 22.21
N ARG A 83 -51.98 -28.00 23.48
CA ARG A 83 -52.51 -27.54 24.79
C ARG A 83 -51.53 -27.99 25.92
N LEU A 84 -51.23 -27.13 26.92
CA LEU A 84 -50.71 -27.46 28.29
C LEU A 84 -49.28 -28.10 28.37
N ALA A 85 -48.42 -27.90 29.39
CA ALA A 85 -48.37 -27.05 30.61
C ALA A 85 -46.87 -26.92 31.07
N PRO A 86 -46.49 -26.03 32.03
CA PRO A 86 -45.09 -25.60 32.19
C PRO A 86 -44.27 -26.37 33.25
N VAL A 87 -42.94 -26.31 33.12
CA VAL A 87 -41.99 -26.54 34.22
C VAL A 87 -41.13 -25.28 34.36
N LEU A 88 -41.19 -24.65 35.54
CA LEU A 88 -40.34 -23.52 35.89
C LEU A 88 -38.96 -24.05 36.29
N GLY A 89 -37.92 -23.68 35.53
CA GLY A 89 -36.53 -23.87 35.88
C GLY A 89 -35.79 -22.55 35.70
N VAL A 90 -35.49 -21.86 36.80
CA VAL A 90 -34.75 -20.58 36.75
C VAL A 90 -33.28 -20.88 36.52
N ALA A 91 -32.77 -20.53 35.35
CA ALA A 91 -31.34 -20.42 35.07
C ALA A 91 -31.10 -19.03 34.47
N LEU A 92 -30.48 -18.14 35.24
CA LEU A 92 -30.19 -16.77 34.84
C LEU A 92 -28.93 -16.75 33.94
N GLY A 93 -29.08 -17.15 32.68
CA GLY A 93 -28.03 -16.98 31.68
C GLY A 93 -28.12 -15.59 31.05
N LEU A 94 -27.09 -14.76 31.23
CA LEU A 94 -26.88 -13.61 30.34
C LEU A 94 -26.52 -14.15 28.96
N ALA A 95 -27.53 -14.28 28.10
CA ALA A 95 -27.26 -14.32 26.67
C ALA A 95 -26.87 -12.91 26.24
N LEU A 96 -25.57 -12.68 26.01
CA LEU A 96 -25.16 -11.62 25.09
C LEU A 96 -25.76 -11.97 23.73
N CYS A 97 -26.92 -11.40 23.43
CA CYS A 97 -27.31 -11.19 22.04
C CYS A 97 -26.35 -10.15 21.47
N VAL A 98 -25.20 -10.61 20.99
CA VAL A 98 -24.50 -9.90 19.92
C VAL A 98 -25.47 -9.93 18.75
N ALA A 99 -26.28 -8.90 18.64
CA ALA A 99 -27.03 -8.63 17.44
C ALA A 99 -25.99 -8.30 16.38
N ALA A 100 -25.61 -9.30 15.57
CA ALA A 100 -24.90 -9.05 14.34
C ALA A 100 -25.80 -8.15 13.48
N THR A 101 -25.54 -6.85 13.55
CA THR A 101 -26.05 -5.90 12.58
C THR A 101 -25.58 -6.38 11.21
N PRO A 102 -26.46 -6.48 10.21
CA PRO A 102 -25.99 -6.81 8.87
C PRO A 102 -24.99 -5.74 8.46
N LEU A 103 -23.78 -6.16 8.09
CA LEU A 103 -22.71 -5.27 7.67
C LEU A 103 -23.20 -4.38 6.51
N VAL A 104 -22.72 -3.14 6.50
CA VAL A 104 -23.16 -2.13 5.54
C VAL A 104 -22.00 -1.75 4.63
N ALA A 105 -22.35 -1.39 3.39
CA ALA A 105 -21.53 -1.64 2.21
C ALA A 105 -20.30 -0.73 1.99
N ASP A 106 -19.48 -0.45 2.99
CA ASP A 106 -18.02 -0.20 2.81
C ASP A 106 -17.13 -0.67 3.98
N GLU A 107 -17.69 -1.31 5.01
CA GLU A 107 -16.89 -2.11 5.96
C GLU A 107 -16.04 -3.18 5.23
N LEU A 108 -16.36 -3.53 3.96
CA LEU A 108 -15.63 -4.49 3.15
C LEU A 108 -14.20 -4.05 2.80
N VAL A 109 -13.97 -2.78 2.45
CA VAL A 109 -12.60 -2.31 2.12
C VAL A 109 -11.76 -2.31 3.38
N ASP A 110 -12.30 -1.75 4.47
CA ASP A 110 -11.65 -1.72 5.77
C ASP A 110 -11.32 -3.15 6.27
N GLN A 111 -12.23 -4.12 6.12
CA GLN A 111 -11.99 -5.51 6.52
C GLN A 111 -11.01 -6.26 5.63
N GLU A 112 -11.09 -6.09 4.29
CA GLU A 112 -10.18 -6.80 3.38
C GLU A 112 -8.72 -6.40 3.59
N ILE A 113 -8.46 -5.14 3.98
CA ILE A 113 -7.12 -4.65 4.34
C ILE A 113 -6.86 -4.56 5.85
N ARG A 114 -7.81 -4.96 6.71
CA ARG A 114 -7.73 -4.90 8.19
C ARG A 114 -7.47 -3.50 8.77
N LEU A 115 -8.01 -2.48 8.12
CA LEU A 115 -7.89 -1.08 8.54
C LEU A 115 -8.63 -0.80 9.86
N ASP A 116 -9.74 -1.48 10.11
CA ASP A 116 -10.49 -1.39 11.36
C ASP A 116 -9.65 -1.83 12.56
N GLU A 117 -8.95 -2.97 12.46
CA GLU A 117 -7.98 -3.41 13.46
C GLU A 117 -6.81 -2.42 13.61
N ALA A 118 -6.28 -1.90 12.49
CA ALA A 118 -5.16 -0.95 12.50
C ALA A 118 -5.51 0.38 13.18
N ARG A 119 -6.69 0.93 12.87
CA ARG A 119 -7.24 2.13 13.53
C ARG A 119 -7.47 1.89 15.02
N ALA A 120 -8.03 0.74 15.39
CA ALA A 120 -8.24 0.39 16.79
C ALA A 120 -6.93 0.22 17.59
N ARG A 121 -5.87 -0.30 16.97
CA ARG A 121 -4.56 -0.53 17.60
C ARG A 121 -3.71 0.74 17.73
N TYR A 122 -3.74 1.60 16.71
CA TYR A 122 -2.80 2.72 16.59
C TYR A 122 -3.44 4.12 16.68
N GLY A 123 -4.76 4.25 16.58
CA GLY A 123 -5.43 5.56 16.59
C GLY A 123 -5.14 6.44 15.36
N VAL A 124 -4.62 5.81 14.29
CA VAL A 124 -4.20 6.47 13.04
C VAL A 124 -5.38 7.00 12.22
N SER A 125 -5.14 8.11 11.53
CA SER A 125 -6.14 8.86 10.76
C SER A 125 -5.56 9.64 9.57
N GLY A 126 -4.24 9.61 9.36
CA GLY A 126 -3.50 10.44 8.42
C GLY A 126 -3.17 11.84 8.95
N ARG A 127 -3.34 12.09 10.26
CA ARG A 127 -3.17 13.43 10.84
C ARG A 127 -1.73 13.91 10.67
N GLY A 128 -1.59 15.13 10.16
CA GLY A 128 -0.27 15.74 9.94
C GLY A 128 0.48 15.18 8.72
N VAL A 129 -0.19 14.39 7.89
CA VAL A 129 0.33 13.87 6.62
C VAL A 129 -0.40 14.55 5.46
N THR A 130 0.34 14.87 4.39
CA THR A 130 -0.20 15.44 3.16
C THR A 130 -0.56 14.36 2.13
N ILE A 131 -1.76 14.44 1.57
CA ILE A 131 -2.22 13.66 0.40
C ILE A 131 -2.32 14.59 -0.81
N ALA A 132 -1.53 14.32 -1.86
CA ALA A 132 -1.48 15.13 -3.08
C ALA A 132 -2.08 14.39 -4.29
N VAL A 133 -3.25 14.81 -4.77
CA VAL A 133 -4.01 14.15 -5.85
C VAL A 133 -3.83 14.89 -7.17
N LEU A 134 -3.17 14.27 -8.15
CA LEU A 134 -3.01 14.79 -9.52
C LEU A 134 -3.97 14.03 -10.45
N ASP A 135 -5.13 14.63 -10.72
CA ASP A 135 -6.29 13.99 -11.35
C ASP A 135 -7.17 15.04 -12.07
N ARG A 136 -8.50 14.87 -12.09
CA ARG A 136 -9.49 15.74 -12.76
C ARG A 136 -9.99 16.92 -11.92
N GLY A 137 -9.46 17.07 -10.70
CA GLY A 137 -9.80 18.14 -9.76
C GLY A 137 -10.49 17.58 -8.52
N ILE A 138 -11.22 18.44 -7.82
CA ILE A 138 -12.05 18.08 -6.66
C ILE A 138 -13.17 19.11 -6.49
N ASP A 139 -14.35 18.69 -6.04
CA ASP A 139 -15.41 19.58 -5.59
C ASP A 139 -15.20 19.98 -4.12
N VAL A 140 -14.53 21.11 -3.91
CA VAL A 140 -14.29 21.69 -2.57
C VAL A 140 -15.57 22.00 -1.78
N ARG A 141 -16.76 21.97 -2.40
CA ARG A 141 -18.05 22.16 -1.72
C ARG A 141 -18.49 20.89 -0.97
N ASN A 142 -18.02 19.72 -1.40
CA ASN A 142 -18.36 18.42 -0.84
C ASN A 142 -18.04 18.39 0.68
N PRO A 143 -19.01 18.06 1.56
CA PRO A 143 -18.79 18.02 3.01
C PRO A 143 -17.64 17.09 3.43
N ASP A 144 -17.37 16.03 2.66
CA ASP A 144 -16.27 15.10 2.90
C ASP A 144 -14.92 15.82 2.90
N PHE A 145 -14.71 16.81 2.02
CA PHE A 145 -13.43 17.55 1.92
C PHE A 145 -13.40 18.82 2.77
N ARG A 146 -14.24 18.87 3.81
CA ARG A 146 -14.39 20.03 4.71
C ARG A 146 -14.26 19.63 6.18
N ASN A 147 -13.70 20.54 6.98
CA ASN A 147 -13.59 20.44 8.42
C ASN A 147 -14.96 20.61 9.11
N PRO A 148 -15.11 20.15 10.37
CA PRO A 148 -16.35 20.31 11.15
C PRO A 148 -16.89 21.75 11.22
N ASP A 149 -16.00 22.75 11.27
CA ASP A 149 -16.34 24.19 11.28
C ASP A 149 -16.82 24.74 9.92
N GLY A 150 -16.73 23.94 8.85
CA GLY A 150 -17.12 24.30 7.50
C GLY A 150 -15.98 24.81 6.60
N THR A 151 -14.77 24.97 7.11
CA THR A 151 -13.57 25.29 6.29
C THR A 151 -13.16 24.09 5.42
N THR A 152 -12.34 24.31 4.39
CA THR A 152 -11.81 23.25 3.52
C THR A 152 -10.66 22.47 4.17
N ARG A 153 -10.47 21.21 3.78
CA ARG A 153 -9.24 20.43 4.00
C ARG A 153 -8.22 20.59 2.85
N VAL A 154 -8.61 21.22 1.75
CA VAL A 154 -7.74 21.45 0.58
C VAL A 154 -6.87 22.68 0.81
N LYS A 155 -5.58 22.44 1.07
CA LYS A 155 -4.57 23.48 1.38
C LYS A 155 -4.18 24.29 0.15
N TRP A 156 -4.02 23.63 -1.00
CA TRP A 156 -3.93 24.27 -2.31
C TRP A 156 -4.59 23.44 -3.39
N LEU A 157 -5.13 24.13 -4.40
CA LEU A 157 -5.61 23.56 -5.65
C LEU A 157 -4.92 24.25 -6.82
N LEU A 158 -4.35 23.46 -7.75
CA LEU A 158 -3.83 23.96 -9.03
C LEU A 158 -4.77 23.56 -10.17
N ASP A 159 -5.34 24.55 -10.85
CA ASP A 159 -6.18 24.36 -12.03
C ASP A 159 -5.36 24.55 -13.32
N MET A 160 -5.24 23.47 -14.10
CA MET A 160 -4.55 23.46 -15.39
C MET A 160 -5.53 23.43 -16.57
N SER A 161 -6.84 23.61 -16.34
CA SER A 161 -7.87 23.58 -17.40
C SER A 161 -7.77 24.72 -18.42
N ASN A 162 -6.97 25.75 -18.12
CA ASN A 162 -6.61 26.81 -19.05
C ASN A 162 -5.46 26.43 -20.02
N GLN A 163 -4.77 25.31 -19.76
CA GLN A 163 -3.78 24.72 -20.68
C GLN A 163 -4.49 23.86 -21.74
N GLY A 164 -3.88 23.77 -22.93
CA GLY A 164 -4.35 22.86 -23.98
C GLY A 164 -3.53 21.58 -24.01
N PHE A 165 -3.93 20.62 -24.86
CA PHE A 165 -3.15 19.43 -25.23
C PHE A 165 -1.81 19.75 -25.96
N SER A 166 -1.18 20.90 -25.71
CA SER A 166 0.10 21.31 -26.27
C SER A 166 1.28 20.64 -25.54
N GLN A 167 2.45 20.68 -26.18
CA GLN A 167 3.65 19.95 -25.76
C GLN A 167 4.42 20.56 -24.56
N CYS A 168 3.74 21.19 -23.61
CA CYS A 168 4.35 21.86 -22.45
C CYS A 168 5.44 22.87 -22.86
N GLY A 169 5.02 23.85 -23.65
CA GLY A 169 5.87 24.89 -24.19
C GLY A 169 5.80 26.20 -23.40
N PRO A 170 6.78 27.11 -23.59
CA PRO A 170 6.82 28.41 -22.91
C PRO A 170 5.70 29.40 -23.31
N ASN A 171 4.73 28.94 -24.11
CA ASN A 171 3.57 29.71 -24.56
C ASN A 171 2.24 29.17 -23.98
N ASP A 172 2.26 28.04 -23.28
CA ASP A 172 1.06 27.55 -22.60
C ASP A 172 0.72 28.49 -21.42
N PRO A 173 -0.57 28.76 -21.16
CA PRO A 173 -0.96 29.61 -20.03
C PRO A 173 -0.45 29.06 -18.70
N ALA A 174 -0.05 29.95 -17.80
CA ALA A 174 0.27 29.58 -16.43
C ALA A 174 -1.00 29.01 -15.76
N PRO A 175 -0.91 27.87 -15.04
CA PRO A 175 -2.02 27.35 -14.25
C PRO A 175 -2.53 28.35 -13.21
N ILE A 176 -3.77 28.16 -12.76
CA ILE A 176 -4.41 29.02 -11.75
C ILE A 176 -4.29 28.34 -10.39
N GLU A 177 -3.58 28.96 -9.45
CA GLU A 177 -3.47 28.48 -8.07
C GLU A 177 -4.56 29.09 -7.16
N TYR A 178 -5.19 28.24 -6.35
CA TYR A 178 -6.10 28.61 -5.28
C TYR A 178 -5.51 28.13 -3.94
N SER A 179 -5.40 29.03 -2.96
CA SER A 179 -4.99 28.71 -1.59
C SER A 179 -6.19 28.40 -0.69
N GLU A 180 -5.96 27.70 0.42
CA GLU A 180 -6.93 27.45 1.50
C GLU A 180 -7.75 28.69 1.87
N ALA A 181 -7.11 29.86 1.98
CA ALA A 181 -7.78 31.12 2.32
C ALA A 181 -8.78 31.56 1.24
N GLN A 182 -8.41 31.45 -0.05
CA GLN A 182 -9.30 31.79 -1.16
C GLN A 182 -10.44 30.77 -1.32
N ILE A 183 -10.17 29.49 -1.06
CA ILE A 183 -11.19 28.43 -1.08
C ILE A 183 -12.19 28.68 0.07
N ASN A 184 -11.73 29.00 1.27
CA ASN A 184 -12.58 29.33 2.41
C ASN A 184 -13.38 30.62 2.21
N GLU A 185 -12.79 31.65 1.60
CA GLU A 185 -13.52 32.86 1.18
C GLU A 185 -14.68 32.48 0.25
N ALA A 186 -14.39 31.69 -0.79
CA ALA A 186 -15.37 31.24 -1.78
C ALA A 186 -16.48 30.36 -1.19
N LEU A 187 -16.14 29.42 -0.29
CA LEU A 187 -17.10 28.59 0.42
C LEU A 187 -18.00 29.40 1.38
N SER A 188 -17.52 30.55 1.88
CA SER A 188 -18.33 31.50 2.66
C SER A 188 -19.19 32.45 1.82
N GLY A 189 -19.06 32.40 0.48
CA GLY A 189 -19.79 33.23 -0.47
C GLY A 189 -19.08 34.50 -0.93
N GLY A 190 -17.78 34.66 -0.62
CA GLY A 190 -16.93 35.75 -1.11
C GLY A 190 -15.95 35.29 -2.20
N GLY A 191 -15.89 35.99 -3.33
CA GLY A 191 -14.97 35.62 -4.42
C GLY A 191 -15.49 34.46 -5.30
N THR A 192 -14.56 33.69 -5.88
CA THR A 192 -14.84 32.69 -6.91
C THR A 192 -14.35 31.32 -6.47
N LEU A 193 -15.22 30.30 -6.50
CA LEU A 193 -14.84 28.91 -6.24
C LEU A 193 -13.84 28.41 -7.31
N PRO A 194 -12.89 27.53 -6.95
CA PRO A 194 -12.12 26.78 -7.93
C PRO A 194 -13.03 25.96 -8.86
N PRO A 195 -12.62 25.66 -10.10
CA PRO A 195 -13.32 24.70 -10.94
C PRO A 195 -13.39 23.32 -10.27
N ILE A 196 -14.59 22.73 -10.30
CA ILE A 196 -14.88 21.39 -9.75
C ILE A 196 -14.25 20.29 -10.60
N ASP A 197 -14.31 19.05 -10.13
CA ASP A 197 -14.20 17.89 -11.02
C ASP A 197 -15.48 17.73 -11.86
N ASP A 198 -15.38 17.99 -13.16
CA ASP A 198 -16.51 17.86 -14.10
C ASP A 198 -16.83 16.39 -14.44
N VAL A 199 -15.89 15.47 -14.18
CA VAL A 199 -15.99 14.03 -14.51
C VAL A 199 -16.55 13.26 -13.31
N GLY A 200 -15.92 13.41 -12.13
CA GLY A 200 -16.22 12.74 -10.86
C GLY A 200 -15.13 11.75 -10.39
N HIS A 201 -14.06 11.56 -11.16
CA HIS A 201 -12.96 10.64 -10.86
C HIS A 201 -11.96 11.20 -9.84
N GLY A 202 -11.66 12.50 -9.86
CA GLY A 202 -10.79 13.14 -8.88
C GLY A 202 -11.43 13.22 -7.50
N ASP A 203 -12.73 13.49 -7.42
CA ASP A 203 -13.51 13.36 -6.18
C ASP A 203 -13.50 11.92 -5.66
N ALA A 204 -13.63 10.93 -6.54
CA ALA A 204 -13.57 9.53 -6.16
C ALA A 204 -12.18 9.17 -5.60
N THR A 205 -11.10 9.53 -6.31
CA THR A 205 -9.70 9.34 -5.89
C THR A 205 -9.43 9.95 -4.51
N ALA A 206 -9.78 11.22 -4.32
CA ALA A 206 -9.60 11.92 -3.05
C ALA A 206 -10.51 11.35 -1.95
N GLY A 207 -11.72 10.90 -2.31
CA GLY A 207 -12.69 10.29 -1.41
C GLY A 207 -12.18 8.99 -0.81
N MET A 208 -11.71 8.05 -1.65
CA MET A 208 -11.16 6.77 -1.19
C MET A 208 -9.90 6.97 -0.33
N ALA A 209 -9.01 7.88 -0.72
CA ALA A 209 -7.80 8.14 0.03
C ALA A 209 -8.09 8.81 1.38
N ALA A 210 -9.03 9.76 1.43
CA ALA A 210 -9.08 10.73 2.53
C ALA A 210 -10.47 11.30 2.90
N SER A 211 -11.61 10.79 2.41
CA SER A 211 -12.95 11.26 2.84
C SER A 211 -13.10 11.19 4.37
N ASN A 212 -13.83 12.13 4.97
CA ASN A 212 -14.18 12.08 6.40
C ASN A 212 -15.65 11.69 6.67
N GLY A 213 -16.35 11.14 5.67
CA GLY A 213 -17.72 10.59 5.79
C GLY A 213 -18.84 11.62 6.02
N ARG A 214 -18.52 12.92 6.14
CA ARG A 214 -19.47 13.97 6.51
C ARG A 214 -20.58 14.24 5.50
N ALA A 215 -20.44 13.83 4.23
CA ALA A 215 -21.50 13.94 3.23
C ALA A 215 -22.69 13.03 3.61
N LEU A 216 -22.41 11.82 4.10
CA LEU A 216 -23.42 10.91 4.64
C LEU A 216 -23.74 11.23 6.12
N GLY A 217 -22.78 11.75 6.86
CA GLY A 217 -22.88 11.98 8.31
C GLY A 217 -22.57 10.72 9.12
N ASP A 218 -21.74 9.84 8.57
CA ASP A 218 -21.46 8.49 9.03
C ASP A 218 -20.07 8.09 8.52
N ASP A 219 -19.25 7.45 9.36
CA ASP A 219 -17.84 7.13 9.09
C ASP A 219 -17.63 5.81 8.34
N ARG A 220 -18.68 4.99 8.13
CA ARG A 220 -18.63 3.72 7.35
C ARG A 220 -18.14 3.85 5.91
N PHE A 221 -18.09 5.07 5.37
CA PHE A 221 -17.62 5.40 4.02
C PHE A 221 -16.56 6.51 4.05
N ALA A 222 -15.86 6.66 5.18
CA ALA A 222 -14.67 7.48 5.26
C ALA A 222 -13.55 6.85 4.43
N GLY A 223 -12.69 7.69 3.85
CA GLY A 223 -11.47 7.24 3.20
C GLY A 223 -10.47 6.70 4.21
N ILE A 224 -9.38 6.12 3.73
CA ILE A 224 -8.38 5.46 4.59
C ILE A 224 -7.72 6.44 5.57
N ALA A 225 -7.41 7.66 5.13
CA ALA A 225 -6.74 8.73 5.89
C ALA A 225 -7.64 9.98 6.06
N PRO A 226 -8.70 9.91 6.89
CA PRO A 226 -9.76 10.94 6.97
C PRO A 226 -9.32 12.30 7.57
N GLU A 227 -8.14 12.38 8.19
CA GLU A 227 -7.57 13.61 8.77
C GLU A 227 -6.34 14.15 8.02
N ALA A 228 -5.98 13.55 6.87
CA ALA A 228 -4.91 14.07 6.02
C ALA A 228 -5.24 15.44 5.42
N ASP A 229 -4.20 16.28 5.27
CA ASP A 229 -4.27 17.56 4.56
C ASP A 229 -4.21 17.33 3.04
N LEU A 230 -5.07 18.01 2.28
CA LEU A 230 -5.21 17.76 0.84
C LEU A 230 -4.50 18.80 -0.02
N ILE A 231 -3.76 18.34 -1.01
CA ILE A 231 -3.29 19.13 -2.16
C ILE A 231 -3.91 18.53 -3.42
N VAL A 232 -4.46 19.36 -4.30
CA VAL A 232 -5.11 18.87 -5.52
C VAL A 232 -4.56 19.56 -6.76
N VAL A 233 -4.35 18.80 -7.84
CA VAL A 233 -4.08 19.33 -9.18
C VAL A 233 -5.15 18.81 -10.12
N LYS A 234 -5.95 19.73 -10.68
CA LYS A 234 -6.81 19.49 -11.84
C LYS A 234 -5.91 19.47 -13.08
N MET A 235 -5.26 18.33 -13.28
CA MET A 235 -4.19 18.10 -14.25
C MET A 235 -4.72 17.69 -15.63
N THR A 236 -5.84 16.98 -15.70
CA THR A 236 -6.38 16.45 -16.96
C THR A 236 -7.90 16.31 -16.87
N ALA A 237 -8.61 16.25 -18.00
CA ALA A 237 -9.99 15.77 -18.03
C ALA A 237 -10.41 15.30 -19.42
N GLU A 238 -11.27 14.29 -19.45
CA GLU A 238 -12.03 13.89 -20.63
C GLU A 238 -13.08 14.96 -21.01
N SER A 239 -13.60 14.89 -22.24
CA SER A 239 -14.72 15.74 -22.64
C SER A 239 -16.02 15.18 -22.06
N VAL A 240 -16.73 15.94 -21.23
CA VAL A 240 -18.02 15.53 -20.65
C VAL A 240 -19.21 16.12 -21.43
N PRO A 241 -20.28 15.34 -21.66
CA PRO A 241 -21.49 15.85 -22.27
C PRO A 241 -22.27 16.77 -21.32
N ALA A 242 -23.19 17.57 -21.87
CA ALA A 242 -24.11 18.36 -21.04
C ALA A 242 -25.06 17.43 -20.26
N HIS A 243 -25.24 17.70 -18.97
CA HIS A 243 -25.97 16.83 -18.05
C HIS A 243 -26.62 17.65 -16.93
N GLY A 244 -27.85 17.31 -16.54
CA GLY A 244 -28.61 18.11 -15.59
C GLY A 244 -28.72 19.58 -16.04
N SER A 245 -28.19 20.50 -15.23
CA SER A 245 -27.99 21.92 -15.57
C SER A 245 -26.56 22.28 -16.02
N THR A 246 -25.62 21.33 -15.96
CA THR A 246 -24.21 21.52 -16.31
C THR A 246 -24.02 21.48 -17.84
N PRO A 247 -23.39 22.49 -18.46
CA PRO A 247 -23.09 22.47 -19.90
C PRO A 247 -22.01 21.43 -20.23
N ALA A 248 -21.86 21.08 -21.50
CA ALA A 248 -20.77 20.22 -21.95
C ALA A 248 -19.42 20.94 -21.75
N VAL A 249 -18.44 20.24 -21.17
CA VAL A 249 -17.09 20.77 -20.91
C VAL A 249 -16.09 20.04 -21.81
N PRO A 250 -15.23 20.75 -22.57
CA PRO A 250 -14.20 20.13 -23.37
C PRO A 250 -13.10 19.56 -22.47
N GLY A 251 -12.55 18.41 -22.85
CA GLY A 251 -11.39 17.85 -22.18
C GLY A 251 -10.12 18.67 -22.41
N PHE A 252 -9.14 18.47 -21.54
CA PHE A 252 -7.82 19.10 -21.58
C PHE A 252 -6.76 18.15 -21.01
N GLN A 253 -5.48 18.44 -21.26
CA GLN A 253 -4.35 17.78 -20.60
C GLN A 253 -3.34 18.86 -20.26
N GLY A 254 -3.13 19.10 -18.97
CA GLY A 254 -2.09 19.96 -18.45
C GLY A 254 -0.74 19.25 -18.38
N CYS A 255 0.29 20.04 -18.03
CA CYS A 255 1.67 19.57 -18.00
C CYS A 255 2.00 18.75 -16.76
N THR A 256 2.05 17.43 -16.92
CA THR A 256 2.37 16.46 -15.85
C THR A 256 3.67 16.80 -15.11
N ASP A 257 4.71 17.28 -15.81
CA ASP A 257 5.98 17.70 -15.21
C ASP A 257 5.83 18.93 -14.30
N GLU A 258 4.98 19.88 -14.69
CA GLU A 258 4.67 21.09 -13.91
C GLU A 258 3.80 20.75 -12.70
N ALA A 259 2.81 19.87 -12.88
CA ALA A 259 1.99 19.32 -11.80
C ALA A 259 2.84 18.60 -10.74
N ILE A 260 3.77 17.74 -11.17
CA ILE A 260 4.69 17.02 -10.29
C ILE A 260 5.60 17.99 -9.50
N ASP A 261 6.21 18.96 -10.17
CA ASP A 261 7.09 19.94 -9.50
C ASP A 261 6.33 20.85 -8.55
N TRP A 262 5.10 21.26 -8.90
CA TRP A 262 4.24 22.07 -8.05
C TRP A 262 3.73 21.29 -6.84
N ALA A 263 3.31 20.04 -7.00
CA ALA A 263 2.88 19.19 -5.89
C ALA A 263 4.00 19.03 -4.85
N ARG A 264 5.24 18.69 -5.28
CA ARG A 264 6.41 18.68 -4.40
C ARG A 264 6.65 20.04 -3.74
N LEU A 265 6.52 21.14 -4.48
CA LEU A 265 6.70 22.49 -3.92
C LEU A 265 5.72 22.75 -2.76
N LYS A 266 4.46 22.32 -2.90
CA LYS A 266 3.41 22.52 -1.89
C LYS A 266 3.52 21.58 -0.70
N MET A 267 3.86 20.31 -0.91
CA MET A 267 4.22 19.39 0.18
C MET A 267 5.39 19.96 1.02
N ASN A 268 6.44 20.44 0.35
CA ASN A 268 7.55 21.12 1.01
C ASN A 268 7.15 22.42 1.73
N GLN A 269 6.06 23.09 1.34
CA GLN A 269 5.56 24.31 2.01
C GLN A 269 4.75 24.00 3.28
N LEU A 270 4.13 22.81 3.37
CA LEU A 270 3.51 22.33 4.62
C LEU A 270 4.55 21.86 5.63
N GLY A 271 5.68 21.31 5.17
CA GLY A 271 6.70 20.74 6.06
C GLY A 271 6.26 19.42 6.71
N GLN A 272 5.19 18.81 6.19
CA GLN A 272 4.67 17.50 6.57
C GLN A 272 5.32 16.39 5.70
N PRO A 273 5.38 15.14 6.16
CA PRO A 273 5.52 14.01 5.26
C PRO A 273 4.29 13.94 4.34
N GLY A 274 4.42 13.30 3.18
CA GLY A 274 3.29 13.13 2.31
C GLY A 274 3.49 12.16 1.16
N VAL A 275 2.35 11.79 0.60
CA VAL A 275 2.23 10.89 -0.54
C VAL A 275 1.46 11.59 -1.65
N ALA A 276 1.96 11.46 -2.88
CA ALA A 276 1.31 11.94 -4.09
C ALA A 276 0.78 10.77 -4.93
N ILE A 277 -0.27 11.02 -5.72
CA ILE A 277 -0.79 10.08 -6.72
C ILE A 277 -0.99 10.78 -8.05
N ILE A 278 -0.59 10.14 -9.15
CA ILE A 278 -1.01 10.51 -10.50
C ILE A 278 -2.01 9.45 -10.94
N ASN A 279 -3.31 9.71 -10.77
CA ASN A 279 -4.35 8.70 -11.00
C ASN A 279 -4.82 8.70 -12.46
N SER A 280 -3.86 8.62 -13.38
CA SER A 280 -4.05 8.61 -14.82
C SER A 280 -2.83 8.00 -15.51
N GLY A 281 -3.02 7.38 -16.67
CA GLY A 281 -1.97 6.73 -17.44
C GLY A 281 -2.50 6.19 -18.78
N VAL A 282 -1.60 5.77 -19.66
CA VAL A 282 -1.91 5.08 -20.94
C VAL A 282 -0.76 4.16 -21.34
N GLN A 283 -1.02 3.21 -22.24
CA GLN A 283 0.00 2.29 -22.79
C GLN A 283 0.80 2.86 -24.00
N TRP A 284 0.78 4.18 -24.26
CA TRP A 284 1.40 4.73 -25.48
C TRP A 284 2.92 4.96 -25.33
N GLY A 285 3.39 5.04 -24.09
CA GLY A 285 4.79 5.30 -23.76
C GLY A 285 5.71 4.09 -23.95
N PRO A 286 7.01 4.24 -23.66
CA PRO A 286 8.00 3.17 -23.80
C PRO A 286 7.91 2.05 -22.75
N ILE A 287 7.18 2.27 -21.64
CA ILE A 287 6.91 1.29 -20.57
C ILE A 287 8.19 0.61 -20.04
N ASP A 288 9.26 1.39 -19.95
CA ASP A 288 10.60 0.99 -19.51
C ASP A 288 11.22 1.99 -18.50
N GLY A 289 10.41 2.88 -17.93
CA GLY A 289 10.87 3.97 -17.05
C GLY A 289 11.57 5.12 -17.77
N THR A 290 11.88 4.99 -19.07
CA THR A 290 12.67 6.00 -19.78
C THR A 290 11.86 7.16 -20.35
N SER A 291 10.54 7.27 -20.10
CA SER A 291 9.72 8.40 -20.56
C SER A 291 10.05 9.69 -19.81
N ALA A 292 9.60 10.87 -20.29
CA ALA A 292 9.94 12.12 -19.62
C ALA A 292 9.29 12.23 -18.25
N VAL A 293 8.03 11.77 -18.14
CA VAL A 293 7.28 11.75 -16.89
C VAL A 293 7.84 10.73 -15.90
N SER A 294 8.14 9.49 -16.32
CA SER A 294 8.70 8.49 -15.39
C SER A 294 10.02 8.95 -14.78
N ARG A 295 10.96 9.47 -15.60
CA ARG A 295 12.21 10.08 -15.09
C ARG A 295 11.98 11.31 -14.21
N LYS A 296 10.91 12.08 -14.46
CA LYS A 296 10.51 13.23 -13.62
C LYS A 296 10.00 12.75 -12.26
N ILE A 297 9.19 11.70 -12.22
CA ILE A 297 8.77 11.03 -10.97
C ILE A 297 10.01 10.55 -10.21
N ASP A 298 10.91 9.80 -10.85
CA ASP A 298 12.15 9.30 -10.21
C ASP A 298 13.05 10.43 -9.67
N THR A 299 13.07 11.60 -10.32
CA THR A 299 13.85 12.76 -9.89
C THR A 299 13.21 13.52 -8.71
N VAL A 300 11.88 13.63 -8.69
CA VAL A 300 11.12 14.46 -7.75
C VAL A 300 10.69 13.68 -6.51
N PHE A 301 10.37 12.39 -6.68
CA PHE A 301 10.00 11.41 -5.66
C PHE A 301 11.00 10.24 -5.65
N PRO A 302 12.32 10.48 -5.46
CA PRO A 302 13.33 9.42 -5.44
C PRO A 302 13.13 8.49 -4.23
N PRO A 303 13.53 7.21 -4.34
CA PRO A 303 13.19 6.19 -3.35
C PRO A 303 13.86 6.40 -1.98
N THR A 304 14.83 7.29 -1.86
CA THR A 304 15.69 7.49 -0.68
C THR A 304 15.40 8.75 0.15
N VAL A 305 14.34 9.51 -0.17
CA VAL A 305 14.02 10.73 0.58
C VAL A 305 12.87 10.48 1.57
N PRO A 306 13.08 10.73 2.87
CA PRO A 306 12.06 10.63 3.91
C PRO A 306 10.78 11.40 3.58
N GLY A 307 9.63 10.82 3.92
CA GLY A 307 8.33 11.50 3.90
C GLY A 307 7.90 12.00 2.52
N ARG A 308 8.43 11.43 1.42
CA ARG A 308 8.10 11.87 0.06
C ARG A 308 7.89 10.69 -0.88
N VAL A 309 6.63 10.32 -1.03
CA VAL A 309 6.21 9.11 -1.74
C VAL A 309 5.35 9.44 -2.96
N MET A 310 5.46 8.64 -4.01
CA MET A 310 4.53 8.63 -5.14
C MET A 310 3.85 7.26 -5.21
N VAL A 311 2.55 7.22 -5.46
CA VAL A 311 1.76 6.03 -5.76
C VAL A 311 1.23 6.15 -7.19
N ILE A 312 1.23 5.05 -7.94
CA ILE A 312 0.81 5.00 -9.34
C ILE A 312 -0.12 3.78 -9.56
N PRO A 313 -1.28 3.94 -10.23
CA PRO A 313 -2.10 2.80 -10.65
C PRO A 313 -1.39 2.00 -11.76
N GLY A 314 -1.48 0.67 -11.71
CA GLY A 314 -0.83 -0.20 -12.71
C GLY A 314 -1.35 -0.03 -14.14
N GLY A 315 -2.60 0.42 -14.34
CA GLY A 315 -3.33 0.39 -15.62
C GLY A 315 -4.55 -0.52 -15.55
N ASP A 316 -5.38 -0.60 -16.60
CA ASP A 316 -6.65 -1.36 -16.60
C ASP A 316 -6.76 -2.33 -17.82
N GLU A 317 -5.62 -2.77 -18.36
CA GLU A 317 -5.55 -3.54 -19.61
C GLU A 317 -5.18 -5.03 -19.41
N GLY A 318 -5.17 -5.55 -18.19
CA GLY A 318 -4.59 -6.85 -17.82
C GLY A 318 -5.00 -8.04 -18.68
N SER A 319 -6.29 -8.31 -18.86
CA SER A 319 -6.79 -9.39 -19.73
C SER A 319 -6.87 -9.03 -21.21
N LEU A 320 -6.63 -7.77 -21.58
CA LEU A 320 -6.89 -7.32 -22.93
C LEU A 320 -5.77 -7.81 -23.87
N PRO A 321 -6.11 -8.12 -25.13
CA PRO A 321 -5.13 -8.40 -26.19
C PRO A 321 -4.47 -7.09 -26.67
N SER A 322 -4.01 -6.25 -25.73
CA SER A 322 -3.58 -4.88 -25.96
C SER A 322 -2.08 -4.75 -26.26
N HIS A 323 -1.29 -5.78 -25.99
CA HIS A 323 0.17 -5.83 -26.17
C HIS A 323 0.59 -7.01 -27.04
N ALA A 324 1.30 -6.72 -28.12
CA ALA A 324 1.94 -7.70 -29.00
C ALA A 324 3.44 -7.42 -29.10
N GLY A 325 4.27 -8.47 -29.06
CA GLY A 325 5.72 -8.32 -29.03
C GLY A 325 6.44 -9.46 -29.74
N GLY A 326 7.71 -9.24 -30.07
CA GLY A 326 8.51 -10.27 -30.72
C GLY A 326 9.75 -9.74 -31.43
N ARG A 327 10.17 -10.48 -32.46
CA ARG A 327 11.40 -10.19 -33.22
C ARG A 327 11.08 -9.88 -34.68
N PHE A 328 11.86 -8.97 -35.26
CA PHE A 328 11.79 -8.60 -36.68
C PHE A 328 13.20 -8.51 -37.29
N ASP A 329 13.31 -8.65 -38.60
CA ASP A 329 14.57 -8.48 -39.33
C ASP A 329 14.36 -7.86 -40.73
N ALA A 330 15.39 -7.86 -41.58
CA ALA A 330 15.30 -7.39 -42.96
C ALA A 330 14.87 -8.47 -43.96
N ALA A 331 15.14 -9.74 -43.65
CA ALA A 331 14.93 -10.88 -44.56
C ALA A 331 13.43 -11.21 -44.68
N THR A 332 12.75 -11.39 -43.56
CA THR A 332 11.30 -11.62 -43.50
C THR A 332 10.54 -10.39 -43.00
N GLY A 333 11.11 -9.63 -42.06
CA GLY A 333 10.34 -8.70 -41.24
C GLY A 333 9.34 -9.42 -40.33
N VAL A 334 8.33 -8.71 -39.86
CA VAL A 334 7.17 -9.22 -39.10
C VAL A 334 5.88 -8.58 -39.62
N THR A 335 4.76 -9.29 -39.47
CA THR A 335 3.40 -8.81 -39.78
C THR A 335 2.51 -9.14 -38.59
N VAL A 336 2.13 -8.13 -37.81
CA VAL A 336 1.32 -8.26 -36.60
C VAL A 336 -0.14 -7.97 -36.95
N PRO A 337 -1.06 -8.95 -36.83
CA PRO A 337 -2.47 -8.76 -37.13
C PRO A 337 -3.24 -8.17 -35.95
N PHE A 338 -4.25 -7.38 -36.26
CA PHE A 338 -5.18 -6.80 -35.29
C PHE A 338 -6.61 -6.80 -35.80
N GLU A 339 -7.56 -6.69 -34.88
CA GLU A 339 -8.99 -6.49 -35.11
C GLU A 339 -9.43 -5.17 -34.47
N ARG A 340 -10.13 -4.30 -35.20
CA ARG A 340 -10.70 -3.05 -34.68
C ARG A 340 -12.19 -3.18 -34.45
N GLN A 341 -12.61 -2.93 -33.22
CA GLN A 341 -14.01 -3.07 -32.78
C GLN A 341 -14.80 -1.74 -32.85
N SER A 342 -14.12 -0.62 -33.05
CA SER A 342 -14.70 0.73 -32.97
C SER A 342 -14.24 1.63 -34.11
N THR A 343 -15.11 2.53 -34.57
CA THR A 343 -14.76 3.59 -35.54
C THR A 343 -14.01 4.76 -34.89
N ILE A 344 -13.95 4.82 -33.56
CA ILE A 344 -13.25 5.88 -32.80
C ILE A 344 -11.76 5.82 -33.10
N THR A 345 -11.16 6.99 -33.35
CA THR A 345 -9.71 7.11 -33.53
C THR A 345 -8.98 6.77 -32.23
N SER A 346 -8.17 5.72 -32.27
CA SER A 346 -7.23 5.33 -31.21
C SER A 346 -5.86 5.00 -31.82
N PRO A 347 -4.77 5.20 -31.07
CA PRO A 347 -3.44 4.84 -31.54
C PRO A 347 -3.14 3.36 -31.33
N ILE A 348 -2.26 2.84 -32.19
CA ILE A 348 -1.34 1.76 -31.88
C ILE A 348 0.03 2.42 -31.68
N SER A 349 0.68 2.20 -30.53
CA SER A 349 2.08 2.56 -30.31
C SER A 349 2.98 1.40 -30.70
N ILE A 350 4.21 1.70 -31.12
CA ILE A 350 5.25 0.71 -31.44
C ILE A 350 6.56 1.21 -30.89
N TRP A 351 7.23 0.41 -30.06
CA TRP A 351 8.59 0.64 -29.57
C TRP A 351 9.49 -0.49 -30.06
N TYR A 352 10.66 -0.17 -30.61
CA TYR A 352 11.53 -1.20 -31.20
C TYR A 352 13.02 -0.83 -31.23
N SER A 353 13.86 -1.87 -31.26
CA SER A 353 15.33 -1.78 -31.10
C SER A 353 15.98 -0.70 -31.95
N GLY A 354 16.58 0.30 -31.31
CA GLY A 354 17.13 1.50 -31.95
C GLY A 354 18.35 1.27 -32.83
N ASN A 355 19.00 0.11 -32.74
CA ASN A 355 20.07 -0.29 -33.66
C ASN A 355 19.56 -1.02 -34.92
N ARG A 356 18.24 -1.21 -35.07
CA ARG A 356 17.57 -1.86 -36.22
C ARG A 356 16.50 -0.94 -36.85
N PRO A 357 16.88 0.18 -37.50
CA PRO A 357 15.93 1.06 -38.17
C PRO A 357 15.01 0.26 -39.12
N ALA A 358 13.71 0.52 -39.07
CA ALA A 358 12.70 -0.24 -39.80
C ALA A 358 11.79 0.66 -40.65
N GLN A 359 11.10 0.04 -41.61
CA GLN A 359 9.97 0.62 -42.32
C GLN A 359 8.66 0.04 -41.79
N ILE A 360 7.65 0.89 -41.66
CA ILE A 360 6.31 0.53 -41.18
C ILE A 360 5.29 0.65 -42.32
N THR A 361 4.48 -0.37 -42.53
CA THR A 361 3.31 -0.33 -43.44
C THR A 361 2.08 -0.84 -42.70
N VAL A 362 0.95 -0.17 -42.88
CA VAL A 362 -0.36 -0.61 -42.35
C VAL A 362 -1.25 -0.98 -43.53
N GLU A 363 -1.94 -2.11 -43.43
CA GLU A 363 -2.92 -2.58 -44.40
C GLU A 363 -4.22 -2.95 -43.67
N LEU A 364 -5.36 -2.53 -44.20
CA LEU A 364 -6.70 -2.79 -43.68
C LEU A 364 -7.46 -3.72 -44.65
N ASP A 365 -8.43 -4.49 -44.15
CA ASP A 365 -9.17 -5.47 -44.95
C ASP A 365 -10.05 -4.87 -46.07
N ASN A 366 -10.42 -3.60 -45.95
CA ASN A 366 -11.07 -2.82 -46.99
C ASN A 366 -10.12 -2.46 -48.17
N GLY A 367 -8.83 -2.82 -48.07
CA GLY A 367 -7.80 -2.55 -49.08
C GLY A 367 -7.06 -1.23 -48.90
N SER A 368 -7.35 -0.45 -47.86
CA SER A 368 -6.60 0.77 -47.54
C SER A 368 -5.20 0.44 -47.02
N VAL A 369 -4.19 1.07 -47.61
CA VAL A 369 -2.77 0.85 -47.30
C VAL A 369 -2.07 2.18 -47.07
N LEU A 370 -1.16 2.23 -46.10
CA LEU A 370 -0.23 3.34 -45.89
C LEU A 370 1.17 2.85 -45.53
N GLY A 371 2.17 3.30 -46.28
CA GLY A 371 3.58 2.96 -46.10
C GLY A 371 4.24 2.42 -47.37
N PRO A 372 5.54 2.06 -47.32
CA PRO A 372 6.40 2.07 -46.13
C PRO A 372 6.77 3.48 -45.63
N VAL A 373 6.69 3.69 -44.32
CA VAL A 373 7.10 4.91 -43.62
C VAL A 373 8.39 4.65 -42.83
N GLY A 374 9.47 5.37 -43.16
CA GLY A 374 10.76 5.24 -42.48
C GLY A 374 10.90 6.10 -41.21
N PRO A 375 11.95 5.90 -40.40
CA PRO A 375 12.16 6.65 -39.16
C PRO A 375 12.38 8.14 -39.42
N GLY A 376 11.79 9.00 -38.58
CA GLY A 376 11.80 10.45 -38.75
C GLY A 376 10.85 10.97 -39.83
N GLN A 377 9.92 10.14 -40.32
CA GLN A 377 8.93 10.53 -41.31
C GLN A 377 7.52 10.48 -40.71
N SER A 378 6.59 11.21 -41.33
CA SER A 378 5.17 11.05 -41.05
C SER A 378 4.39 11.05 -42.36
N GLN A 379 3.39 10.18 -42.45
CA GLN A 379 2.51 10.08 -43.62
C GLN A 379 1.06 9.88 -43.16
N SER A 380 0.11 10.27 -44.00
CA SER A 380 -1.31 10.06 -43.75
C SER A 380 -2.07 9.86 -45.07
N ASN A 381 -3.18 9.12 -44.98
CA ASN A 381 -4.22 9.07 -45.99
C ASN A 381 -5.58 9.42 -45.33
N ALA A 382 -6.71 9.02 -45.91
CA ALA A 382 -8.04 9.34 -45.37
C ALA A 382 -8.39 8.57 -44.07
N GLU A 383 -7.83 7.37 -43.87
CA GLU A 383 -8.15 6.47 -42.75
C GLU A 383 -6.97 6.29 -41.78
N ILE A 384 -5.74 6.29 -42.28
CA ILE A 384 -4.53 5.92 -41.54
C ILE A 384 -3.59 7.12 -41.43
N GLN A 385 -2.97 7.32 -40.27
CA GLN A 385 -1.88 8.26 -40.04
C GLN A 385 -0.75 7.55 -39.31
N ILE A 386 0.50 7.74 -39.75
CA ILE A 386 1.69 7.14 -39.14
C ILE A 386 2.68 8.25 -38.83
N PHE A 387 3.02 8.39 -37.55
CA PHE A 387 4.07 9.28 -37.04
C PHE A 387 5.23 8.40 -36.58
N HIS A 388 6.36 8.43 -37.28
CA HIS A 388 7.52 7.56 -37.02
C HIS A 388 8.70 8.41 -36.54
N TYR A 389 9.08 8.24 -35.29
CA TYR A 389 10.08 9.08 -34.61
C TYR A 389 11.51 8.54 -34.78
N LEU A 390 12.48 9.44 -34.59
CA LEU A 390 13.88 9.07 -34.31
C LEU A 390 14.08 9.04 -32.78
N PRO A 391 15.07 8.30 -32.25
CA PRO A 391 15.32 8.24 -30.82
C PRO A 391 15.48 9.63 -30.19
N GLY A 392 14.74 9.91 -29.12
CA GLY A 392 14.74 11.18 -28.42
C GLY A 392 14.07 12.33 -29.18
N GLN A 393 13.35 12.04 -30.27
CA GLN A 393 12.49 12.96 -31.01
C GLN A 393 11.00 12.63 -30.86
N GLU A 394 10.66 11.73 -29.93
CA GLU A 394 9.27 11.47 -29.55
C GLU A 394 8.68 12.69 -28.83
N PHE A 395 7.36 12.76 -28.79
CA PHE A 395 6.63 13.89 -28.23
C PHE A 395 6.42 13.74 -26.72
N TYR A 396 6.20 14.86 -26.05
CA TYR A 396 5.82 14.90 -24.65
C TYR A 396 4.42 14.28 -24.44
N PRO A 397 4.16 13.44 -23.41
CA PRO A 397 5.06 13.09 -22.29
C PRO A 397 6.04 11.94 -22.56
N TRP A 398 5.86 11.16 -23.63
CA TRP A 398 6.59 9.90 -23.88
C TRP A 398 7.98 10.05 -24.51
N LYS A 399 8.62 11.21 -24.34
CA LYS A 399 9.97 11.48 -24.86
C LYS A 399 11.03 10.62 -24.14
N SER A 400 11.54 9.63 -24.85
CA SER A 400 12.31 8.52 -24.28
C SER A 400 13.82 8.77 -24.28
N THR A 401 14.53 8.16 -23.33
CA THR A 401 16.00 8.08 -23.29
C THR A 401 16.54 6.67 -23.55
N SER A 402 15.70 5.67 -23.85
CA SER A 402 16.10 4.28 -24.15
C SER A 402 17.06 4.16 -25.33
N GLY A 403 16.98 5.09 -26.30
CA GLY A 403 17.67 5.02 -27.58
C GLY A 403 16.94 4.19 -28.64
N ASP A 404 15.79 3.61 -28.30
CA ASP A 404 14.90 2.90 -29.22
C ASP A 404 14.12 3.87 -30.12
N ARG A 405 13.37 3.31 -31.09
CA ARG A 405 12.46 4.09 -31.95
C ARG A 405 11.03 3.85 -31.56
N ALA A 406 10.26 4.93 -31.63
CA ALA A 406 8.81 4.91 -31.50
C ALA A 406 8.10 5.14 -32.83
N ALA A 407 6.90 4.59 -32.98
CA ALA A 407 5.91 5.08 -33.94
C ALA A 407 4.51 5.08 -33.32
N LEU A 408 3.68 6.04 -33.72
CA LEU A 408 2.25 6.03 -33.47
C LEU A 408 1.48 5.86 -34.78
N ILE A 409 0.49 4.98 -34.76
CA ILE A 409 -0.41 4.70 -35.87
C ILE A 409 -1.83 5.04 -35.42
N PHE A 410 -2.44 6.06 -36.01
CA PHE A 410 -3.87 6.35 -35.80
C PHE A 410 -4.67 5.79 -36.97
N ILE A 411 -5.75 5.08 -36.66
CA ILE A 411 -6.74 4.59 -37.63
C ILE A 411 -8.10 5.21 -37.27
N ASN A 412 -8.77 5.80 -38.25
CA ASN A 412 -10.00 6.58 -38.09
C ASN A 412 -11.13 6.01 -38.96
N GLY A 413 -12.32 5.81 -38.40
CA GLY A 413 -13.52 5.41 -39.14
C GLY A 413 -13.58 3.93 -39.55
N HIS A 414 -12.57 3.12 -39.21
CA HIS A 414 -12.47 1.73 -39.62
C HIS A 414 -12.80 0.74 -38.48
N VAL A 415 -13.61 -0.26 -38.81
CA VAL A 415 -13.95 -1.46 -38.01
C VAL A 415 -13.72 -2.67 -38.91
N GLY A 416 -13.04 -3.69 -38.39
CA GLY A 416 -12.56 -4.82 -39.17
C GLY A 416 -11.09 -5.15 -38.89
N SER A 417 -10.56 -6.04 -39.72
CA SER A 417 -9.22 -6.61 -39.56
C SER A 417 -8.14 -5.80 -40.28
N GLY A 418 -6.93 -5.80 -39.74
CA GLY A 418 -5.78 -5.16 -40.34
C GLY A 418 -4.45 -5.76 -39.88
N VAL A 419 -3.36 -5.28 -40.48
CA VAL A 419 -2.00 -5.70 -40.14
C VAL A 419 -1.04 -4.52 -40.06
N VAL A 420 -0.12 -4.57 -39.09
CA VAL A 420 1.06 -3.71 -39.02
C VAL A 420 2.27 -4.53 -39.49
N LYS A 421 2.96 -4.06 -40.52
CA LYS A 421 4.17 -4.69 -41.06
C LYS A 421 5.39 -3.86 -40.67
N LEU A 422 6.36 -4.51 -40.00
CA LEU A 422 7.62 -3.91 -39.58
C LEU A 422 8.78 -4.68 -40.23
N ARG A 423 9.64 -3.99 -40.98
CA ARG A 423 10.80 -4.61 -41.65
C ARG A 423 12.06 -3.79 -41.47
N SER A 424 13.14 -4.40 -40.97
CA SER A 424 14.43 -3.72 -40.82
C SER A 424 15.00 -3.31 -42.18
N THR A 425 15.62 -2.14 -42.24
CA THR A 425 16.40 -1.69 -43.41
C THR A 425 17.86 -2.12 -43.35
N VAL A 426 18.28 -2.78 -42.26
CA VAL A 426 19.64 -3.30 -42.02
C VAL A 426 19.63 -4.77 -41.59
N ALA A 427 20.72 -5.48 -41.85
CA ALA A 427 20.85 -6.89 -41.46
C ALA A 427 20.83 -7.12 -39.93
N GLY A 428 20.40 -8.31 -39.53
CA GLY A 428 20.24 -8.72 -38.13
C GLY A 428 18.83 -8.48 -37.57
N SER A 429 18.52 -9.13 -36.44
CA SER A 429 17.22 -9.04 -35.78
C SER A 429 17.15 -7.89 -34.76
N GLY A 430 15.97 -7.29 -34.59
CA GLY A 430 15.60 -6.46 -33.44
C GLY A 430 14.40 -7.03 -32.71
N ASN A 431 14.10 -6.47 -31.54
CA ASN A 431 12.88 -6.71 -30.78
C ASN A 431 11.90 -5.55 -31.01
N PHE A 432 10.61 -5.84 -30.92
CA PHE A 432 9.55 -4.83 -30.95
C PHE A 432 8.47 -5.16 -29.91
N ASP A 433 7.79 -4.11 -29.48
CA ASP A 433 6.58 -4.11 -28.67
C ASP A 433 5.57 -3.17 -29.31
N MET A 434 4.32 -3.60 -29.42
CA MET A 434 3.20 -2.79 -29.90
C MET A 434 2.13 -2.77 -28.82
N TYR A 435 1.65 -1.59 -28.48
CA TYR A 435 0.55 -1.42 -27.53
C TYR A 435 -0.64 -0.74 -28.20
N SER A 436 -1.83 -0.99 -27.68
CA SER A 436 -3.09 -0.45 -28.17
C SER A 436 -4.02 -0.16 -27.01
N ASP A 437 -4.72 0.96 -27.08
CA ASP A 437 -5.41 1.49 -25.90
C ASP A 437 -6.86 1.01 -25.74
N VAL A 438 -7.33 1.06 -24.49
CA VAL A 438 -8.77 1.06 -24.17
C VAL A 438 -9.37 2.41 -24.50
N VAL A 439 -10.55 2.42 -25.12
CA VAL A 439 -11.37 3.64 -25.18
C VAL A 439 -12.84 3.29 -25.10
N GLY A 440 -13.54 3.87 -24.14
CA GLY A 440 -15.00 3.87 -24.06
C GLY A 440 -15.59 3.12 -22.86
N PRO A 441 -16.90 3.27 -22.63
CA PRO A 441 -17.59 2.66 -21.50
C PRO A 441 -17.53 1.14 -21.59
N GLY A 442 -16.97 0.51 -20.55
CA GLY A 442 -16.75 -0.94 -20.48
C GLY A 442 -15.28 -1.39 -20.56
N LEU A 443 -14.33 -0.46 -20.75
CA LEU A 443 -12.88 -0.74 -20.80
C LEU A 443 -12.55 -1.87 -21.80
N THR A 444 -13.00 -1.70 -23.05
CA THR A 444 -12.74 -2.62 -24.16
C THR A 444 -11.60 -2.07 -25.03
N ALA A 445 -10.71 -2.95 -25.49
CA ALA A 445 -9.66 -2.58 -26.42
C ALA A 445 -10.27 -2.16 -27.77
N ASN A 446 -10.03 -0.92 -28.22
CA ASN A 446 -10.53 -0.44 -29.51
C ASN A 446 -9.90 -1.22 -30.68
N THR A 447 -8.64 -1.58 -30.49
CA THR A 447 -7.83 -2.43 -31.36
C THR A 447 -7.37 -3.61 -30.50
N ALA A 448 -7.55 -4.83 -30.97
CA ALA A 448 -7.12 -6.06 -30.31
C ALA A 448 -6.10 -6.77 -31.21
N PHE A 449 -4.91 -7.09 -30.71
CA PHE A 449 -3.97 -7.93 -31.45
C PHE A 449 -4.45 -9.38 -31.48
N THR A 450 -4.35 -10.03 -32.64
CA THR A 450 -4.88 -11.40 -32.85
C THR A 450 -3.80 -12.47 -32.96
N ASP A 451 -2.53 -12.07 -32.95
CA ASP A 451 -1.33 -12.92 -32.86
C ASP A 451 -0.19 -12.10 -32.20
N PHE A 452 0.95 -12.71 -31.90
CA PHE A 452 2.10 -12.11 -31.21
C PHE A 452 1.83 -11.59 -29.78
N LEU A 453 0.74 -12.03 -29.15
CA LEU A 453 0.39 -11.63 -27.78
C LEU A 453 1.46 -12.05 -26.76
N VAL A 454 1.86 -11.10 -25.90
CA VAL A 454 2.84 -11.30 -24.83
C VAL A 454 2.34 -10.68 -23.50
N PRO A 455 2.97 -10.99 -22.34
CA PRO A 455 2.74 -10.30 -21.08
C PRO A 455 3.44 -8.92 -21.04
N GLY A 456 3.03 -8.05 -20.10
CA GLY A 456 3.60 -6.70 -19.92
C GLY A 456 2.61 -5.57 -20.25
N ARG A 457 1.50 -5.48 -19.51
CA ARG A 457 0.36 -4.59 -19.81
C ARG A 457 0.20 -3.43 -18.83
N LEU A 458 1.31 -2.97 -18.28
CA LEU A 458 1.34 -1.79 -17.40
C LEU A 458 1.15 -0.51 -18.21
N GLN A 459 0.60 0.53 -17.59
CA GLN A 459 0.62 1.88 -18.13
C GLN A 459 2.00 2.54 -17.94
N ASP A 460 2.39 3.49 -18.81
CA ASP A 460 3.78 3.98 -18.89
C ASP A 460 4.37 4.55 -17.58
N TYR A 461 3.56 5.24 -16.78
CA TYR A 461 4.05 5.86 -15.54
C TYR A 461 4.29 4.82 -14.44
N ALA A 462 3.65 3.65 -14.50
CA ALA A 462 3.92 2.53 -13.61
C ALA A 462 5.30 1.89 -13.85
N ALA A 463 5.93 2.17 -15.00
CA ALA A 463 7.30 1.72 -15.28
C ALA A 463 8.39 2.61 -14.63
N THR A 464 8.05 3.64 -13.86
CA THR A 464 9.00 4.39 -13.00
C THR A 464 9.77 3.46 -12.05
N GLU A 465 10.97 3.85 -11.60
CA GLU A 465 11.74 3.07 -10.61
C GLU A 465 11.33 3.39 -9.16
N SER A 466 10.77 4.58 -8.91
CA SER A 466 10.64 5.13 -7.56
C SER A 466 9.26 5.02 -6.91
N ALA A 467 8.16 5.01 -7.66
CA ALA A 467 6.80 5.01 -7.10
C ALA A 467 6.32 3.62 -6.63
N ILE A 468 5.40 3.60 -5.65
CA ILE A 468 4.64 2.39 -5.30
C ILE A 468 3.60 2.13 -6.38
N VAL A 469 3.58 0.93 -6.97
CA VAL A 469 2.61 0.57 -8.02
C VAL A 469 1.53 -0.37 -7.50
N ALA A 470 0.26 0.04 -7.62
CA ALA A 470 -0.89 -0.73 -7.15
C ALA A 470 -1.57 -1.53 -8.29
N GLY A 471 -1.72 -2.84 -8.07
CA GLY A 471 -2.67 -3.69 -8.81
C GLY A 471 -4.05 -3.69 -8.15
N ASN A 472 -5.00 -4.44 -8.69
CA ASN A 472 -6.41 -4.37 -8.27
C ASN A 472 -7.08 -5.74 -8.07
N SER A 473 -7.78 -5.93 -6.94
CA SER A 473 -8.65 -7.09 -6.66
C SER A 473 -10.13 -6.68 -6.61
N VAL A 474 -11.02 -7.67 -6.69
CA VAL A 474 -12.47 -7.47 -6.65
C VAL A 474 -12.98 -7.47 -5.22
N ILE A 475 -13.61 -6.37 -4.79
CA ILE A 475 -14.28 -6.30 -3.48
C ILE A 475 -15.79 -6.51 -3.57
N ARG A 476 -16.41 -6.17 -4.72
CA ARG A 476 -17.88 -6.17 -4.85
C ARG A 476 -18.32 -6.25 -6.31
N THR A 477 -19.05 -7.30 -6.68
CA THR A 477 -19.65 -7.44 -8.03
C THR A 477 -21.13 -7.04 -8.11
N PHE A 478 -21.90 -7.25 -7.05
CA PHE A 478 -23.33 -6.91 -6.99
C PHE A 478 -23.63 -5.83 -5.96
N TYR A 479 -24.57 -4.94 -6.30
CA TYR A 479 -25.04 -3.85 -5.44
C TYR A 479 -26.44 -3.40 -5.87
N THR A 480 -27.16 -2.69 -4.99
CA THR A 480 -28.43 -2.05 -5.36
C THR A 480 -28.16 -0.58 -5.64
N ASP A 481 -28.61 -0.06 -6.77
CA ASP A 481 -28.48 1.37 -7.07
C ASP A 481 -29.52 2.22 -6.32
N VAL A 482 -29.33 3.54 -6.34
CA VAL A 482 -30.20 4.54 -5.70
C VAL A 482 -31.68 4.47 -6.15
N ASP A 483 -31.96 3.78 -7.26
CA ASP A 483 -33.31 3.56 -7.78
C ASP A 483 -33.93 2.22 -7.36
N GLY A 484 -33.20 1.41 -6.58
CA GLY A 484 -33.64 0.09 -6.11
C GLY A 484 -33.42 -1.03 -7.13
N PHE A 485 -32.64 -0.82 -8.18
CA PHE A 485 -32.30 -1.86 -9.14
C PHE A 485 -31.01 -2.59 -8.73
N LEU A 486 -31.08 -3.92 -8.72
CA LEU A 486 -29.88 -4.75 -8.59
C LEU A 486 -28.98 -4.55 -9.83
N ARG A 487 -27.74 -4.15 -9.58
CA ARG A 487 -26.64 -4.01 -10.53
C ARG A 487 -25.59 -5.08 -10.24
N GLY A 488 -24.80 -5.41 -11.26
CA GLY A 488 -23.70 -6.37 -11.15
C GLY A 488 -23.73 -7.47 -12.21
N THR A 489 -22.61 -8.18 -12.33
CA THR A 489 -22.45 -9.34 -13.21
C THR A 489 -21.26 -10.18 -12.75
N ASP A 490 -21.36 -11.50 -12.89
CA ASP A 490 -20.25 -12.43 -12.61
C ASP A 490 -19.04 -12.19 -13.54
N ALA A 491 -19.23 -11.46 -14.64
CA ALA A 491 -18.17 -11.08 -15.57
C ALA A 491 -17.17 -10.03 -15.02
N GLU A 492 -17.40 -9.49 -13.82
CA GLU A 492 -16.44 -8.61 -13.14
C GLU A 492 -15.37 -9.38 -12.32
N GLY A 493 -15.50 -10.71 -12.16
CA GLY A 493 -14.62 -11.58 -11.35
C GLY A 493 -15.32 -12.09 -10.08
N LEU A 494 -14.66 -12.94 -9.28
CA LEU A 494 -15.14 -13.29 -7.93
C LEU A 494 -14.53 -12.36 -6.88
N VAL A 495 -15.25 -12.10 -5.79
CA VAL A 495 -14.75 -11.30 -4.66
C VAL A 495 -13.50 -11.96 -4.08
N GLY A 496 -12.47 -11.18 -3.79
CA GLY A 496 -11.17 -11.64 -3.32
C GLY A 496 -10.16 -11.97 -4.44
N GLU A 497 -10.61 -12.30 -5.65
CA GLU A 497 -9.72 -12.60 -6.78
C GLU A 497 -9.05 -11.33 -7.34
N LEU A 498 -7.92 -11.53 -8.04
CA LEU A 498 -7.33 -10.51 -8.89
C LEU A 498 -8.37 -10.07 -9.93
N TRP A 499 -8.60 -8.77 -10.04
CA TRP A 499 -9.50 -8.27 -11.07
C TRP A 499 -8.93 -8.61 -12.44
N LEU A 500 -9.74 -9.19 -13.31
CA LEU A 500 -9.30 -9.71 -14.62
C LEU A 500 -8.59 -8.66 -15.49
N LYS A 501 -8.86 -7.36 -15.28
CA LYS A 501 -8.21 -6.25 -15.97
C LYS A 501 -7.06 -5.59 -15.21
N SER A 502 -6.74 -6.04 -14.00
CA SER A 502 -5.52 -5.67 -13.30
C SER A 502 -4.31 -6.12 -14.13
N PRO A 503 -3.39 -5.21 -14.49
CA PRO A 503 -2.27 -5.52 -15.34
C PRO A 503 -1.17 -6.20 -14.56
N GLY A 504 -0.18 -6.66 -15.31
CA GLY A 504 1.04 -7.21 -14.76
C GLY A 504 2.24 -6.95 -15.67
N GLY A 505 3.42 -7.20 -15.11
CA GLY A 505 4.70 -7.11 -15.81
C GLY A 505 4.90 -8.18 -16.89
N PRO A 506 6.11 -8.25 -17.47
CA PRO A 506 7.25 -7.38 -17.17
C PRO A 506 7.09 -5.97 -17.75
N THR A 507 7.95 -5.03 -17.33
CA THR A 507 8.20 -3.81 -18.12
C THR A 507 9.07 -4.15 -19.34
N ARG A 508 9.17 -3.24 -20.30
CA ARG A 508 9.92 -3.44 -21.56
C ARG A 508 11.45 -3.47 -21.37
N ASP A 509 11.94 -3.07 -20.19
CA ASP A 509 13.32 -3.25 -19.72
C ASP A 509 13.53 -4.53 -18.87
N ASP A 510 12.68 -5.53 -19.05
CA ASP A 510 12.75 -6.86 -18.42
C ASP A 510 12.61 -6.89 -16.88
N ARG A 511 12.10 -5.83 -16.22
CA ARG A 511 11.74 -5.92 -14.79
C ARG A 511 10.47 -6.75 -14.63
N THR A 512 10.62 -7.95 -14.05
CA THR A 512 9.53 -8.91 -13.81
C THR A 512 8.36 -8.32 -13.02
N TYR A 513 8.67 -7.56 -11.96
CA TYR A 513 7.68 -7.02 -11.03
C TYR A 513 7.42 -5.55 -11.33
N GLY A 514 6.29 -5.27 -11.98
CA GLY A 514 5.77 -3.91 -12.14
C GLY A 514 4.61 -3.57 -11.20
N ILE A 515 4.13 -4.53 -10.39
CA ILE A 515 3.16 -4.33 -9.31
C ILE A 515 3.89 -4.57 -7.98
N ASP A 516 3.70 -3.67 -7.01
CA ASP A 516 4.19 -3.85 -5.63
C ASP A 516 3.19 -4.66 -4.80
N VAL A 517 1.93 -4.24 -4.81
CA VAL A 517 0.84 -4.78 -3.98
C VAL A 517 -0.51 -4.62 -4.68
N VAL A 518 -1.47 -5.49 -4.39
CA VAL A 518 -2.84 -5.44 -4.93
C VAL A 518 -3.81 -4.91 -3.87
N GLY A 519 -4.51 -3.82 -4.18
CA GLY A 519 -5.55 -3.24 -3.31
C GLY A 519 -6.98 -3.59 -3.77
N PRO A 520 -7.97 -3.61 -2.86
CA PRO A 520 -9.37 -3.92 -3.20
C PRO A 520 -10.10 -2.71 -3.79
N GLY A 521 -9.87 -2.44 -5.08
CA GLY A 521 -10.46 -1.30 -5.79
C GLY A 521 -11.71 -1.64 -6.61
N GLN A 522 -11.83 -2.85 -7.17
CA GLN A 522 -12.94 -3.14 -8.10
C GLN A 522 -14.28 -3.29 -7.36
N GLY A 523 -15.12 -2.26 -7.51
CA GLY A 523 -16.49 -2.20 -7.03
C GLY A 523 -16.68 -1.51 -5.68
N SER A 524 -15.61 -0.94 -5.14
CA SER A 524 -15.60 -0.08 -3.94
C SER A 524 -16.44 1.18 -4.16
N TYR A 525 -16.87 1.85 -3.09
CA TYR A 525 -17.54 3.14 -3.22
C TYR A 525 -16.60 4.31 -2.91
N ALA A 526 -16.99 5.50 -3.35
CA ALA A 526 -16.22 6.72 -3.17
C ALA A 526 -17.12 7.96 -3.14
N SER A 527 -16.64 9.03 -2.52
CA SER A 527 -17.27 10.36 -2.52
C SER A 527 -17.57 10.86 -3.94
N ALA A 528 -18.74 11.48 -4.13
CA ALA A 528 -19.17 11.98 -5.43
C ALA A 528 -19.31 13.51 -5.47
N ALA A 529 -18.68 14.16 -6.46
CA ALA A 529 -18.95 15.56 -6.78
C ALA A 529 -20.40 15.74 -7.25
N ALA A 530 -21.18 16.59 -6.58
CA ALA A 530 -22.63 16.68 -6.77
C ALA A 530 -23.07 17.04 -8.20
N ASP A 531 -22.28 17.89 -8.89
CA ASP A 531 -22.57 18.39 -10.24
C ASP A 531 -21.72 17.72 -11.34
N SER A 532 -21.05 16.60 -11.04
CA SER A 532 -20.20 15.88 -12.00
C SER A 532 -20.99 14.99 -12.97
N TRP A 533 -20.36 14.64 -14.10
CA TRP A 533 -20.97 13.72 -15.07
C TRP A 533 -21.31 12.37 -14.45
N TRP A 534 -20.42 11.79 -13.64
CA TRP A 534 -20.66 10.51 -12.96
C TRP A 534 -21.83 10.57 -11.97
N SER A 535 -22.02 11.68 -11.26
CA SER A 535 -23.20 11.88 -10.38
C SER A 535 -24.53 12.02 -11.14
N SER A 536 -24.51 12.21 -12.46
CA SER A 536 -25.73 12.10 -13.29
C SER A 536 -26.09 10.65 -13.63
N LEU A 537 -25.15 9.71 -13.48
CA LEU A 537 -25.30 8.30 -13.84
C LEU A 537 -25.85 7.50 -12.65
N ARG A 538 -27.15 7.64 -12.35
CA ARG A 538 -27.78 6.98 -11.19
C ARG A 538 -27.55 5.46 -11.08
N GLY A 539 -27.33 4.79 -12.20
CA GLY A 539 -27.01 3.36 -12.23
C GLY A 539 -25.64 2.97 -11.65
N ILE A 540 -24.77 3.93 -11.29
CA ILE A 540 -23.54 3.71 -10.51
C ILE A 540 -23.61 4.28 -9.09
N GLN A 541 -24.71 4.94 -8.70
CA GLN A 541 -24.88 5.44 -7.33
C GLN A 541 -25.45 4.32 -6.45
N PRO A 542 -24.75 3.83 -5.42
CA PRO A 542 -25.27 2.81 -4.52
C PRO A 542 -26.40 3.37 -3.64
N ILE A 543 -27.38 2.53 -3.29
CA ILE A 543 -28.52 2.95 -2.46
C ILE A 543 -28.10 3.36 -1.05
N GLU A 544 -27.04 2.74 -0.53
CA GLU A 544 -26.43 3.06 0.77
C GLU A 544 -25.81 4.46 0.78
N GLY A 545 -25.45 4.99 -0.40
CA GLY A 545 -24.80 6.28 -0.59
C GLY A 545 -25.75 7.47 -0.77
N ASP A 546 -27.08 7.28 -0.83
CA ASP A 546 -28.08 8.37 -0.94
C ASP A 546 -27.77 9.41 -2.04
N GLY A 547 -27.18 8.97 -3.16
CA GLY A 547 -26.74 9.83 -4.28
C GLY A 547 -25.48 10.67 -4.02
N LYS A 548 -24.82 10.51 -2.88
CA LYS A 548 -23.59 11.22 -2.47
C LYS A 548 -22.32 10.38 -2.64
N LEU A 549 -22.49 9.08 -2.84
CA LEU A 549 -21.42 8.16 -3.27
C LEU A 549 -21.67 7.69 -4.71
N ILE A 550 -20.60 7.21 -5.32
CA ILE A 550 -20.61 6.43 -6.54
C ILE A 550 -19.83 5.12 -6.35
N ARG A 551 -20.17 4.11 -7.13
CA ARG A 551 -19.34 2.92 -7.31
C ARG A 551 -18.20 3.24 -8.26
N PHE A 552 -16.99 3.00 -7.79
CA PHE A 552 -15.74 3.18 -8.52
C PHE A 552 -15.04 1.82 -8.70
N GLY A 553 -13.91 1.80 -9.41
CA GLY A 553 -13.27 0.57 -9.83
C GLY A 553 -11.95 0.78 -10.56
N GLY A 554 -11.37 -0.32 -11.04
CA GLY A 554 -10.06 -0.32 -11.69
C GLY A 554 -8.88 -0.10 -10.72
N THR A 555 -7.67 -0.09 -11.27
CA THR A 555 -6.47 0.31 -10.50
C THR A 555 -6.56 1.76 -10.02
N SER A 556 -7.35 2.60 -10.69
CA SER A 556 -7.70 3.93 -10.21
C SER A 556 -8.44 3.96 -8.88
N ALA A 557 -9.06 2.86 -8.43
CA ALA A 557 -9.66 2.74 -7.11
C ALA A 557 -8.72 2.07 -6.09
N SER A 558 -7.88 1.11 -6.50
CA SER A 558 -6.93 0.46 -5.57
C SER A 558 -5.74 1.36 -5.22
N ALA A 559 -5.24 2.18 -6.16
CA ALA A 559 -4.14 3.11 -5.93
C ALA A 559 -4.41 4.15 -4.83
N PRO A 560 -5.57 4.85 -4.76
CA PRO A 560 -5.87 5.76 -3.64
C PRO A 560 -6.10 5.03 -2.31
N ILE A 561 -6.55 3.77 -2.30
CA ILE A 561 -6.58 2.95 -1.06
C ILE A 561 -5.13 2.71 -0.57
N THR A 562 -4.24 2.25 -1.45
CA THR A 562 -2.81 2.07 -1.12
C THR A 562 -2.15 3.38 -0.68
N MET A 563 -2.44 4.49 -1.36
CA MET A 563 -2.01 5.84 -0.97
C MET A 563 -2.46 6.20 0.44
N GLY A 564 -3.70 5.88 0.79
CA GLY A 564 -4.24 6.04 2.12
C GLY A 564 -3.46 5.27 3.18
N VAL A 565 -3.18 3.98 2.96
CA VAL A 565 -2.37 3.17 3.89
C VAL A 565 -0.96 3.73 4.03
N VAL A 566 -0.34 4.17 2.93
CA VAL A 566 0.96 4.87 2.95
C VAL A 566 0.91 6.14 3.78
N ALA A 567 -0.20 6.89 3.77
CA ALA A 567 -0.35 8.06 4.64
C ALA A 567 -0.41 7.67 6.13
N LEU A 568 -1.07 6.56 6.49
CA LEU A 568 -1.07 6.07 7.87
C LEU A 568 0.30 5.54 8.33
N MET A 569 1.07 4.92 7.42
CA MET A 569 2.47 4.55 7.68
C MET A 569 3.33 5.79 7.99
N LEU A 570 3.13 6.89 7.25
CA LEU A 570 3.83 8.16 7.44
C LEU A 570 3.38 8.97 8.68
N GLU A 571 2.20 8.66 9.23
CA GLU A 571 1.73 9.20 10.52
C GLU A 571 2.44 8.51 11.70
N LEU A 572 2.71 7.21 11.59
CA LEU A 572 3.49 6.46 12.59
C LEU A 572 4.99 6.78 12.52
N ASP A 573 5.58 6.81 11.32
CA ASP A 573 6.96 7.22 11.12
C ASP A 573 7.09 8.17 9.91
N PRO A 574 7.25 9.49 10.15
CA PRO A 574 7.41 10.48 9.09
C PRO A 574 8.78 10.39 8.39
N THR A 575 9.72 9.57 8.90
CA THR A 575 11.07 9.43 8.36
C THR A 575 11.19 8.36 7.27
N LEU A 576 10.18 7.50 7.11
CA LEU A 576 10.16 6.44 6.11
C LEU A 576 10.44 6.98 4.69
N THR A 577 11.32 6.29 3.97
CA THR A 577 11.55 6.55 2.54
C THR A 577 10.61 5.69 1.69
N THR A 578 10.45 6.01 0.41
CA THR A 578 9.66 5.15 -0.49
C THR A 578 10.27 3.75 -0.63
N ALA A 579 11.59 3.58 -0.46
CA ALA A 579 12.22 2.27 -0.42
C ALA A 579 11.79 1.44 0.80
N ASP A 580 11.66 2.08 1.98
CA ASP A 580 11.19 1.43 3.20
C ASP A 580 9.73 1.05 3.09
N ILE A 581 8.88 1.97 2.64
CA ILE A 581 7.45 1.73 2.43
C ILE A 581 7.23 0.62 1.40
N ARG A 582 7.95 0.64 0.27
CA ARG A 582 7.90 -0.45 -0.72
C ARG A 582 8.31 -1.78 -0.12
N ARG A 583 9.40 -1.81 0.67
CA ARG A 583 9.88 -3.02 1.34
C ARG A 583 8.84 -3.55 2.31
N ILE A 584 8.29 -2.70 3.18
CA ILE A 584 7.29 -3.08 4.19
C ILE A 584 6.04 -3.63 3.49
N LEU A 585 5.42 -2.87 2.58
CA LEU A 585 4.23 -3.30 1.85
C LEU A 585 4.42 -4.63 1.13
N ARG A 586 5.61 -4.90 0.57
CA ARG A 586 5.94 -6.18 -0.08
C ARG A 586 6.22 -7.32 0.91
N GLN A 587 6.70 -7.02 2.12
CA GLN A 587 6.95 -8.01 3.17
C GLN A 587 5.66 -8.38 3.92
N THR A 588 4.71 -7.46 4.02
CA THR A 588 3.46 -7.60 4.77
C THR A 588 2.25 -7.89 3.89
N ALA A 589 2.42 -7.98 2.57
CA ALA A 589 1.36 -8.32 1.63
C ALA A 589 0.79 -9.72 1.94
N ARG A 590 -0.54 -9.79 2.11
CA ARG A 590 -1.25 -11.04 2.46
C ARG A 590 -1.32 -11.97 1.25
N GLN A 591 -1.08 -13.26 1.50
CA GLN A 591 -1.43 -14.36 0.61
C GLN A 591 -2.49 -15.21 1.30
N ASP A 592 -3.54 -15.56 0.56
CA ASP A 592 -4.73 -16.30 1.01
C ASP A 592 -5.18 -17.31 -0.06
N GLU A 593 -6.38 -17.89 0.10
CA GLU A 593 -6.89 -18.92 -0.83
C GLU A 593 -7.07 -18.37 -2.25
N GLU A 594 -7.43 -17.09 -2.40
CA GLU A 594 -7.62 -16.46 -3.71
C GLU A 594 -6.30 -16.05 -4.39
N THR A 595 -5.24 -15.70 -3.64
CA THR A 595 -3.91 -15.51 -4.25
C THR A 595 -3.24 -16.84 -4.60
N GLY A 596 -3.46 -17.88 -3.79
CA GLY A 596 -2.69 -19.13 -3.83
C GLY A 596 -1.21 -18.93 -3.49
N GLU A 597 -0.38 -19.93 -3.81
CA GLU A 597 1.08 -19.74 -3.86
C GLU A 597 1.44 -18.83 -5.06
N LEU A 598 2.27 -17.82 -4.83
CA LEU A 598 2.73 -16.90 -5.88
C LEU A 598 4.13 -17.26 -6.41
N PRO A 599 4.27 -18.07 -7.48
CA PRO A 599 5.51 -18.19 -8.24
C PRO A 599 5.76 -16.97 -9.13
N ASP A 600 6.97 -16.83 -9.68
CA ASP A 600 7.42 -15.61 -10.38
C ASP A 600 6.52 -15.14 -11.55
N PHE A 601 5.74 -16.03 -12.17
CA PHE A 601 4.78 -15.67 -13.22
C PHE A 601 3.54 -14.97 -12.65
N ASP A 602 2.93 -15.52 -11.61
CA ASP A 602 1.71 -14.97 -11.01
C ASP A 602 2.01 -13.69 -10.20
N ARG A 603 3.23 -13.59 -9.63
CA ARG A 603 3.78 -12.35 -9.06
C ARG A 603 3.89 -11.19 -10.06
N ALA A 604 3.92 -11.46 -11.36
CA ALA A 604 3.93 -10.37 -12.34
C ALA A 604 2.63 -9.55 -12.28
N ALA A 605 1.51 -10.16 -11.88
CA ALA A 605 0.19 -9.52 -11.79
C ALA A 605 -0.29 -9.28 -10.35
N TRP A 606 -0.02 -10.21 -9.42
CA TRP A 606 -0.31 -10.03 -7.98
C TRP A 606 0.72 -9.16 -7.23
N GLY A 607 1.87 -8.86 -7.84
CA GLY A 607 3.00 -8.28 -7.12
C GLY A 607 3.46 -9.22 -6.01
N PHE A 608 3.42 -8.75 -4.76
CA PHE A 608 3.78 -9.53 -3.58
C PHE A 608 2.57 -10.10 -2.82
N GLY A 609 1.34 -9.75 -3.22
CA GLY A 609 0.09 -10.18 -2.59
C GLY A 609 -0.91 -9.03 -2.40
N LYS A 610 -1.92 -9.27 -1.58
CA LYS A 610 -2.95 -8.28 -1.22
C LYS A 610 -2.45 -7.28 -0.17
N LEU A 611 -2.97 -6.07 -0.21
CA LEU A 611 -2.69 -5.01 0.76
C LEU A 611 -3.25 -5.37 2.14
N ASP A 612 -2.39 -5.44 3.16
CA ASP A 612 -2.77 -5.58 4.56
C ASP A 612 -2.24 -4.36 5.33
N ALA A 613 -3.15 -3.46 5.71
CA ALA A 613 -2.85 -2.22 6.39
C ALA A 613 -2.40 -2.48 7.84
N LEU A 614 -3.01 -3.45 8.54
CA LEU A 614 -2.59 -3.77 9.89
C LEU A 614 -1.17 -4.35 9.90
N ALA A 615 -0.87 -5.33 9.05
CA ALA A 615 0.46 -5.92 9.00
C ALA A 615 1.54 -4.90 8.58
N ALA A 616 1.21 -3.98 7.66
CA ALA A 616 2.10 -2.88 7.28
C ALA A 616 2.35 -1.90 8.44
N LEU A 617 1.32 -1.50 9.18
CA LEU A 617 1.45 -0.57 10.31
C LEU A 617 2.09 -1.24 11.53
N ASP A 618 1.81 -2.51 11.80
CA ASP A 618 2.52 -3.33 12.77
C ASP A 618 4.02 -3.26 12.49
N ARG A 619 4.44 -3.53 11.24
CA ARG A 619 5.85 -3.51 10.85
C ARG A 619 6.49 -2.13 10.98
N VAL A 620 5.80 -1.04 10.62
CA VAL A 620 6.28 0.33 10.85
C VAL A 620 6.45 0.60 12.35
N ALA A 621 5.47 0.23 13.16
CA ALA A 621 5.53 0.44 14.60
C ALA A 621 6.64 -0.37 15.29
N CYS A 622 6.94 -1.58 14.78
CA CYS A 622 8.11 -2.37 15.20
C CYS A 622 9.42 -1.64 14.88
N GLU A 623 9.60 -1.20 13.62
CA GLU A 623 10.85 -0.61 13.14
C GLU A 623 11.08 0.81 13.72
N ALA A 624 10.01 1.52 14.09
CA ALA A 624 10.05 2.81 14.78
C ALA A 624 10.17 2.71 16.32
N GLY A 625 10.17 1.51 16.91
CA GLY A 625 10.24 1.31 18.37
C GLY A 625 8.98 1.72 19.14
N LEU A 626 7.85 1.95 18.45
CA LEU A 626 6.55 2.27 19.04
C LEU A 626 5.86 1.04 19.66
N VAL A 627 6.26 -0.15 19.22
CA VAL A 627 5.78 -1.46 19.67
C VAL A 627 6.96 -2.41 19.70
N LEU A 628 7.11 -3.20 20.76
CA LEU A 628 8.14 -4.25 20.80
C LEU A 628 7.60 -5.46 20.05
N CYS A 629 8.27 -5.87 18.97
CA CYS A 629 7.87 -7.00 18.16
C CYS A 629 8.84 -8.17 18.33
N LEU A 630 8.29 -9.35 18.63
CA LEU A 630 9.02 -10.54 19.05
C LEU A 630 8.69 -11.73 18.13
N SER A 631 9.71 -12.51 17.78
CA SER A 631 9.62 -13.76 17.00
C SER A 631 8.88 -13.65 15.65
N GLU A 632 8.80 -12.44 15.09
CA GLU A 632 7.91 -12.05 13.97
C GLU A 632 6.42 -12.45 14.13
N ARG A 633 5.97 -12.74 15.36
CA ARG A 633 4.61 -13.21 15.70
C ARG A 633 3.93 -12.44 16.82
N PHE A 634 4.68 -11.88 17.78
CA PHE A 634 4.09 -11.21 18.93
C PHE A 634 4.38 -9.72 18.87
N SER A 635 3.38 -8.90 19.18
CA SER A 635 3.53 -7.46 19.36
C SER A 635 3.19 -7.09 20.80
N VAL A 636 4.00 -6.22 21.41
CA VAL A 636 3.93 -5.85 22.82
C VAL A 636 3.81 -4.34 22.95
N ILE A 637 2.73 -3.92 23.60
CA ILE A 637 2.37 -2.53 23.87
C ILE A 637 2.31 -2.35 25.39
N VAL A 638 2.89 -1.28 25.92
CA VAL A 638 2.74 -0.90 27.32
C VAL A 638 2.31 0.56 27.40
N ASP A 639 1.09 0.81 27.86
CA ASP A 639 0.59 2.15 28.15
C ASP A 639 0.67 2.39 29.67
N TRP A 640 1.15 3.57 30.10
CA TRP A 640 1.43 3.89 31.50
C TRP A 640 0.76 5.18 31.98
N ARG A 641 0.54 5.31 33.30
CA ARG A 641 0.11 6.54 33.98
C ARG A 641 0.89 6.76 35.28
N ASN A 642 1.49 7.94 35.45
CA ASN A 642 2.29 8.29 36.63
C ASN A 642 1.47 8.94 37.76
N PHE A 643 2.16 9.38 38.83
CA PHE A 643 1.54 9.97 40.01
C PHE A 643 0.94 11.38 39.80
N ASP A 644 1.29 12.04 38.70
CA ASP A 644 0.81 13.37 38.30
C ASP A 644 -0.33 13.29 37.26
N ASP A 645 -0.93 12.11 37.08
CA ASP A 645 -1.92 11.76 36.05
C ASP A 645 -1.42 11.92 34.59
N GLU A 646 -0.10 12.07 34.37
CA GLU A 646 0.47 12.04 33.02
C GLU A 646 0.44 10.61 32.48
N THR A 647 0.07 10.47 31.20
CA THR A 647 -0.05 9.18 30.50
C THR A 647 0.87 9.12 29.29
N GLY A 648 1.46 7.95 29.03
CA GLY A 648 2.28 7.72 27.84
C GLY A 648 2.27 6.27 27.38
N ARG A 649 2.88 6.02 26.23
CA ARG A 649 3.24 4.68 25.74
C ARG A 649 4.73 4.47 25.99
N ALA A 650 5.12 3.30 26.47
CA ALA A 650 6.51 2.93 26.65
C ALA A 650 7.19 2.77 25.28
N VAL A 651 8.43 3.21 25.18
CA VAL A 651 9.25 3.01 23.97
C VAL A 651 9.94 1.66 24.07
N ALA A 652 9.94 0.92 22.97
CA ALA A 652 10.49 -0.42 22.86
C ALA A 652 11.93 -0.41 22.35
N THR A 653 12.78 -1.22 22.98
CA THR A 653 14.10 -1.59 22.46
C THR A 653 14.18 -3.12 22.37
N PRO A 654 14.23 -3.69 21.14
CA PRO A 654 14.52 -5.11 20.96
C PRO A 654 15.86 -5.46 21.63
N PHE A 655 15.87 -6.49 22.46
CA PHE A 655 16.99 -6.73 23.36
C PHE A 655 17.26 -8.24 23.48
N GLY A 656 18.46 -8.66 23.04
CA GLY A 656 19.05 -9.97 23.33
C GLY A 656 18.77 -11.07 22.31
N SER A 657 17.49 -11.39 22.17
CA SER A 657 16.98 -12.42 21.28
C SER A 657 15.74 -11.90 20.56
N ASP A 658 15.33 -12.57 19.48
CA ASP A 658 14.08 -12.22 18.80
C ASP A 658 12.85 -12.45 19.72
N ASP A 659 12.97 -13.22 20.80
CA ASP A 659 11.91 -13.56 21.74
C ASP A 659 11.83 -12.61 22.95
N SER A 660 12.69 -11.59 23.04
CA SER A 660 12.81 -10.71 24.21
C SER A 660 13.05 -9.23 23.92
N GLY A 661 12.68 -8.36 24.86
CA GLY A 661 12.97 -6.93 24.77
C GLY A 661 12.82 -6.18 26.09
N ILE A 662 13.21 -4.90 26.05
CA ILE A 662 13.10 -3.95 27.16
C ILE A 662 12.26 -2.76 26.72
N LEU A 663 11.54 -2.17 27.68
CA LEU A 663 10.77 -0.95 27.49
C LEU A 663 11.12 0.07 28.58
N TYR A 664 11.13 1.35 28.19
CA TYR A 664 11.27 2.49 29.10
C TYR A 664 10.08 3.45 28.96
N PHE A 665 9.70 4.08 30.06
CA PHE A 665 8.53 4.97 30.16
C PHE A 665 8.94 6.44 30.08
N PHE A 666 10.13 6.78 30.60
CA PHE A 666 10.56 8.16 30.80
C PHE A 666 11.83 8.53 30.03
N GLU A 667 12.94 7.79 30.22
CA GLU A 667 14.25 8.09 29.65
C GLU A 667 14.97 6.80 29.22
N GLU A 668 15.72 6.85 28.12
CA GLU A 668 16.34 5.67 27.48
C GLU A 668 17.36 4.95 28.39
N ASP A 669 18.02 5.65 29.31
CA ASP A 669 18.94 5.08 30.30
C ASP A 669 18.22 4.41 31.51
N ASN A 670 16.95 4.72 31.74
CA ASN A 670 16.18 4.26 32.89
C ASN A 670 15.14 3.22 32.43
N TRP A 671 15.49 1.94 32.51
CA TRP A 671 14.62 0.87 31.99
C TRP A 671 13.52 0.51 33.00
N GLU A 672 12.26 0.44 32.54
CA GLU A 672 11.09 0.16 33.39
C GLU A 672 10.61 -1.29 33.32
N MET A 673 10.77 -1.98 32.19
CA MET A 673 10.24 -3.33 32.00
C MET A 673 11.14 -4.20 31.12
N MET A 674 11.31 -5.46 31.49
CA MET A 674 11.71 -6.53 30.56
C MET A 674 10.50 -7.39 30.21
N ILE A 675 10.51 -7.98 29.02
CA ILE A 675 9.57 -9.03 28.62
C ILE A 675 10.25 -10.06 27.70
N LYS A 676 9.77 -11.30 27.77
CA LYS A 676 10.03 -12.36 26.81
C LYS A 676 8.75 -13.14 26.50
N VAL A 677 8.58 -13.54 25.25
CA VAL A 677 7.50 -14.42 24.79
C VAL A 677 8.12 -15.67 24.21
N LEU A 678 8.04 -16.78 24.96
CA LEU A 678 8.80 -18.00 24.67
C LEU A 678 7.93 -19.08 24.02
N ASP A 679 8.52 -19.82 23.09
CA ASP A 679 7.95 -21.06 22.56
C ASP A 679 7.99 -22.16 23.64
N GLY A 680 6.84 -22.37 24.29
CA GLY A 680 6.60 -23.45 25.25
C GLY A 680 6.02 -24.71 24.62
N CYS A 681 6.01 -24.81 23.28
CA CYS A 681 5.22 -25.80 22.55
C CYS A 681 5.67 -27.24 22.81
N GLY A 682 6.98 -27.44 23.01
CA GLY A 682 7.56 -28.72 23.43
C GLY A 682 7.19 -29.19 24.84
N PHE A 683 6.56 -28.32 25.66
CA PHE A 683 6.22 -28.60 27.06
C PHE A 683 4.71 -28.71 27.29
N ASN A 684 3.92 -27.71 26.88
CA ASN A 684 2.47 -27.66 27.12
C ASN A 684 1.62 -27.17 25.93
N GLN A 685 2.19 -27.07 24.73
CA GLN A 685 1.50 -26.57 23.52
C GLN A 685 1.00 -25.12 23.65
N ARG A 686 1.79 -24.25 24.31
CA ARG A 686 1.52 -22.82 24.51
C ARG A 686 2.73 -21.98 24.15
N TYR A 687 2.48 -20.69 23.86
CA TYR A 687 3.48 -19.65 24.07
C TYR A 687 3.34 -19.07 25.47
N TRP A 688 4.47 -18.72 26.09
CA TRP A 688 4.54 -18.24 27.47
C TRP A 688 4.90 -16.75 27.48
N VAL A 689 4.18 -15.95 28.24
CA VAL A 689 4.52 -14.54 28.47
C VAL A 689 5.19 -14.41 29.84
N LEU A 690 6.43 -13.93 29.86
CA LEU A 690 7.15 -13.61 31.09
C LEU A 690 7.59 -12.15 31.05
N ALA A 691 7.11 -11.34 32.00
CA ALA A 691 7.44 -9.92 32.09
C ALA A 691 7.76 -9.51 33.53
N ALA A 692 8.66 -8.56 33.72
CA ALA A 692 9.00 -8.04 35.04
C ALA A 692 9.33 -6.54 34.93
N ALA A 693 8.78 -5.73 35.82
CA ALA A 693 8.90 -4.27 35.77
C ALA A 693 9.48 -3.69 37.06
N THR A 694 10.43 -2.77 36.91
CA THR A 694 11.16 -2.08 37.97
C THR A 694 10.47 -0.77 38.36
N THR A 695 9.13 -0.83 38.52
CA THR A 695 8.29 0.36 38.69
C THR A 695 7.10 0.13 39.63
N ASN A 696 6.58 1.22 40.17
CA ASN A 696 5.30 1.31 40.87
C ASN A 696 4.29 2.24 40.17
N VAL A 697 4.60 2.62 38.93
CA VAL A 697 3.73 3.38 38.02
C VAL A 697 2.59 2.48 37.55
N GLU A 698 1.42 3.06 37.26
CA GLU A 698 0.33 2.30 36.67
C GLU A 698 0.69 1.93 35.23
N TYR A 699 0.43 0.70 34.82
CA TYR A 699 0.56 0.32 33.42
C TYR A 699 -0.44 -0.75 32.99
N THR A 700 -0.70 -0.78 31.69
CA THR A 700 -1.38 -1.87 30.97
C THR A 700 -0.42 -2.41 29.92
N LEU A 701 0.02 -3.66 30.12
CA LEU A 701 0.82 -4.44 29.19
C LEU A 701 -0.11 -5.29 28.34
N THR A 702 -0.13 -5.07 27.04
CA THR A 702 -0.89 -5.86 26.06
C THR A 702 0.09 -6.60 25.16
N VAL A 703 0.00 -7.94 25.15
CA VAL A 703 0.70 -8.81 24.20
C VAL A 703 -0.33 -9.32 23.20
N VAL A 704 -0.04 -9.23 21.91
CA VAL A 704 -0.91 -9.69 20.81
C VAL A 704 -0.16 -10.72 19.97
N ASP A 705 -0.79 -11.87 19.73
CA ASP A 705 -0.38 -12.81 18.68
C ASP A 705 -0.88 -12.28 17.32
N THR A 706 0.01 -11.74 16.49
CA THR A 706 -0.33 -11.09 15.23
C THR A 706 -0.85 -12.06 14.17
N GLN A 707 -0.62 -13.38 14.35
CA GLN A 707 -1.12 -14.42 13.45
C GLN A 707 -2.56 -14.84 13.77
N THR A 708 -2.96 -14.83 15.04
CA THR A 708 -4.30 -15.30 15.48
C THR A 708 -5.23 -14.18 15.92
N GLY A 709 -4.69 -13.00 16.23
CA GLY A 709 -5.41 -11.89 16.86
C GLY A 709 -5.71 -12.09 18.34
N GLU A 710 -5.32 -13.21 18.97
CA GLU A 710 -5.48 -13.39 20.42
C GLU A 710 -4.63 -12.34 21.17
N GLN A 711 -5.19 -11.78 22.25
CA GLN A 711 -4.53 -10.78 23.09
C GLN A 711 -4.51 -11.23 24.54
N ARG A 712 -3.41 -10.91 25.24
CA ARG A 712 -3.30 -11.03 26.70
C ARG A 712 -2.92 -9.69 27.31
N VAL A 713 -3.72 -9.29 28.29
CA VAL A 713 -3.61 -7.99 28.97
C VAL A 713 -3.27 -8.23 30.43
N TYR A 714 -2.19 -7.61 30.88
CA TYR A 714 -1.69 -7.61 32.25
C TYR A 714 -1.60 -6.16 32.72
N SER A 715 -1.79 -5.89 34.01
CA SER A 715 -1.75 -4.52 34.52
C SER A 715 -1.16 -4.43 35.92
N ASN A 716 -0.56 -3.27 36.21
CA ASN A 716 -0.16 -2.85 37.55
C ASN A 716 -0.93 -1.58 37.92
N PRO A 717 -1.59 -1.50 39.08
CA PRO A 717 -2.24 -0.28 39.54
C PRO A 717 -1.23 0.74 40.10
N LEU A 718 -1.57 2.03 40.05
CA LEU A 718 -0.70 3.11 40.56
C LEU A 718 -0.35 2.92 42.04
N GLY A 719 0.95 2.97 42.36
CA GLY A 719 1.47 2.92 43.73
C GLY A 719 1.86 1.54 44.24
N GLU A 720 1.43 0.46 43.56
CA GLU A 720 1.82 -0.92 43.91
C GLU A 720 3.10 -1.33 43.16
N ALA A 721 3.97 -2.10 43.80
CA ALA A 721 5.16 -2.65 43.15
C ALA A 721 4.76 -3.76 42.16
N ALA A 722 5.18 -3.62 40.91
CA ALA A 722 4.75 -4.50 39.83
C ALA A 722 5.13 -5.98 40.06
N PRO A 723 4.17 -6.92 40.13
CA PRO A 723 4.49 -8.33 40.25
C PRO A 723 5.08 -8.88 38.95
N ALA A 724 6.01 -9.84 39.04
CA ALA A 724 6.46 -10.57 37.86
C ALA A 724 5.27 -11.33 37.23
N THR A 725 5.06 -11.10 35.93
CA THR A 725 4.14 -11.88 35.11
C THR A 725 4.84 -13.16 34.67
N ILE A 726 4.25 -14.32 34.97
CA ILE A 726 4.71 -15.63 34.50
C ILE A 726 3.45 -16.39 34.05
N ASP A 727 2.99 -16.12 32.82
CA ASP A 727 1.84 -16.79 32.21
C ASP A 727 2.33 -17.85 31.20
N THR A 728 2.38 -19.10 31.65
CA THR A 728 2.73 -20.25 30.78
C THR A 728 1.55 -20.81 29.98
N GLU A 729 0.35 -20.20 30.09
CA GLU A 729 -0.85 -20.57 29.33
C GLU A 729 -1.35 -19.38 28.46
N ALA A 730 -0.43 -18.47 28.13
CA ALA A 730 -0.74 -17.16 27.54
C ALA A 730 -1.35 -17.24 26.14
N PHE A 731 -0.86 -18.09 25.24
CA PHE A 731 -1.49 -18.25 23.90
C PHE A 731 -1.71 -19.71 23.55
N ALA A 732 -2.89 -19.99 22.98
CA ALA A 732 -3.17 -21.29 22.39
C ALA A 732 -2.53 -21.43 21.00
N THR A 733 -2.24 -22.66 20.60
CA THR A 733 -1.81 -23.09 19.26
C THR A 733 -0.34 -22.84 18.89
N CYS A 734 0.36 -23.98 18.74
CA CYS A 734 1.72 -24.10 18.24
C CYS A 734 1.78 -24.59 16.78
N ASP A 735 0.66 -25.07 16.25
CA ASP A 735 0.55 -25.55 14.89
C ASP A 735 -0.16 -24.49 14.03
N ALA A 736 0.61 -23.78 13.20
CA ALA A 736 0.06 -23.00 12.10
C ALA A 736 -0.38 -23.93 10.95
N ALA A 737 -1.48 -24.67 11.17
CA ALA A 737 -2.14 -25.45 10.13
C ALA A 737 -3.65 -25.49 10.36
N SER A 738 -4.40 -24.86 9.44
CA SER A 738 -5.87 -24.89 9.38
C SER A 738 -6.61 -24.25 10.58
N ALA A 739 -6.61 -22.92 10.62
CA ALA A 739 -7.83 -22.20 10.97
C ALA A 739 -8.80 -22.26 9.76
N THR A 740 -9.41 -23.43 9.51
CA THR A 740 -10.49 -23.51 8.53
C THR A 740 -11.68 -22.73 9.07
N SER A 741 -12.17 -21.78 8.27
CA SER A 741 -13.39 -21.04 8.56
C SER A 741 -14.55 -22.02 8.82
N ALA A 742 -15.33 -21.78 9.88
CA ALA A 742 -16.51 -22.59 10.14
C ALA A 742 -17.51 -22.38 8.99
N PRO A 743 -17.87 -23.42 8.21
CA PRO A 743 -18.66 -23.22 7.01
C PRO A 743 -20.09 -22.79 7.36
N LEU A 744 -20.51 -21.65 6.83
CA LEU A 744 -21.92 -21.25 6.82
C LEU A 744 -22.75 -22.34 6.11
N PRO A 745 -23.98 -22.65 6.59
CA PRO A 745 -24.76 -23.77 6.08
C PRO A 745 -25.39 -23.46 4.71
N SER A 746 -24.65 -23.74 3.65
CA SER A 746 -25.16 -23.70 2.26
C SER A 746 -26.02 -24.94 1.93
N PRO A 747 -27.13 -24.80 1.17
CA PRO A 747 -28.07 -25.89 0.92
C PRO A 747 -27.51 -26.93 -0.07
N SER A 748 -27.67 -28.20 0.27
CA SER A 748 -27.13 -29.32 -0.50
C SER A 748 -27.91 -29.59 -1.80
N LEU A 749 -27.25 -29.36 -2.94
CA LEU A 749 -27.65 -29.93 -4.24
C LEU A 749 -26.76 -31.12 -4.58
N THR A 750 -27.31 -32.33 -4.44
CA THR A 750 -26.64 -33.58 -4.82
C THR A 750 -26.47 -33.69 -6.33
N ARG A 751 -25.23 -33.91 -6.80
CA ARG A 751 -24.94 -34.45 -8.14
C ARG A 751 -23.99 -35.63 -8.02
N GLY A 752 -24.26 -36.67 -8.81
CA GLY A 752 -23.74 -38.03 -8.58
C GLY A 752 -22.36 -38.31 -9.19
N GLU A 753 -21.86 -39.50 -8.82
CA GLU A 753 -20.56 -40.08 -9.16
C GLU A 753 -20.37 -40.36 -10.66
N ALA A 754 -19.11 -40.26 -11.12
CA ALA A 754 -18.34 -41.27 -11.89
C ALA A 754 -17.26 -40.62 -12.79
N PRO A 755 -16.20 -41.34 -13.22
CA PRO A 755 -15.32 -42.18 -12.40
C PRO A 755 -13.82 -41.85 -12.65
N SER A 756 -12.94 -42.52 -11.91
CA SER A 756 -11.48 -42.41 -11.97
C SER A 756 -10.85 -42.79 -13.31
N HIS A 757 -9.71 -42.14 -13.63
CA HIS A 757 -8.70 -42.70 -14.52
C HIS A 757 -7.30 -42.59 -13.90
N ASP A 758 -6.66 -43.74 -13.70
CA ASP A 758 -5.23 -43.87 -13.36
C ASP A 758 -4.33 -43.30 -14.46
N GLY A 759 -3.24 -42.65 -14.06
CA GLY A 759 -2.28 -41.99 -14.97
C GLY A 759 -0.90 -41.81 -14.34
N SER A 760 -0.32 -42.89 -13.82
CA SER A 760 0.97 -42.87 -13.11
C SER A 760 2.15 -42.45 -13.99
N PHE A 761 2.84 -41.37 -13.64
CA PHE A 761 4.24 -41.12 -14.05
C PHE A 761 5.06 -40.56 -12.88
N LEU A 762 6.19 -41.22 -12.60
CA LEU A 762 7.09 -40.88 -11.49
C LEU A 762 8.06 -39.76 -11.89
N PRO A 763 8.42 -38.83 -10.97
CA PRO A 763 9.42 -37.79 -11.24
C PRO A 763 10.85 -38.34 -11.19
N SER A 764 11.70 -37.87 -12.12
CA SER A 764 13.10 -38.27 -12.22
C SER A 764 13.99 -37.55 -11.20
N THR A 765 14.65 -38.32 -10.32
CA THR A 765 15.56 -37.81 -9.29
C THR A 765 16.88 -37.26 -9.88
N VAL A 766 17.23 -36.01 -9.60
CA VAL A 766 18.57 -35.45 -9.90
C VAL A 766 19.43 -35.46 -8.65
N GLN A 767 20.37 -36.41 -8.57
CA GLN A 767 21.37 -36.46 -7.50
C GLN A 767 22.45 -35.38 -7.70
N ARG A 768 22.61 -34.47 -6.74
CA ARG A 768 23.81 -33.61 -6.63
C ARG A 768 24.88 -34.29 -5.76
N THR A 769 25.96 -34.74 -6.38
CA THR A 769 27.08 -35.40 -5.69
C THR A 769 28.00 -34.40 -4.98
N ARG A 770 28.24 -34.58 -3.67
CA ARG A 770 29.37 -33.95 -2.96
C ARG A 770 30.69 -34.66 -3.31
N ARG A 771 31.79 -33.91 -3.42
CA ARG A 771 33.17 -34.44 -3.42
C ARG A 771 34.12 -33.50 -2.66
N GLY A 772 34.70 -33.98 -1.56
CA GLY A 772 36.13 -33.74 -1.23
C GLY A 772 37.00 -34.78 -1.96
N PRO A 773 38.36 -34.86 -1.77
CA PRO A 773 39.03 -34.77 -0.46
C PRO A 773 40.49 -34.20 -0.41
N GLY A 774 41.00 -33.94 0.82
CA GLY A 774 42.41 -34.18 1.25
C GLY A 774 43.54 -33.25 0.74
N THR A 775 44.72 -33.10 1.40
CA THR A 775 45.28 -33.67 2.66
C THR A 775 46.45 -32.83 3.22
N ARG A 776 46.51 -32.67 4.55
CA ARG A 776 47.63 -32.73 5.55
C ARG A 776 49.10 -32.39 5.19
N LEU A 777 49.81 -31.70 6.13
CA LEU A 777 51.20 -31.84 6.66
C LEU A 777 51.61 -30.50 7.36
N GLU A 778 52.57 -30.33 8.29
CA GLU A 778 53.04 -31.10 9.48
C GLU A 778 54.00 -30.20 10.33
N GLY A 779 54.27 -30.52 11.61
CA GLY A 779 55.30 -29.87 12.49
C GLY A 779 54.73 -28.94 13.58
N ALA A 780 54.82 -29.17 14.91
CA ALA A 780 55.95 -29.48 15.81
C ALA A 780 56.86 -28.24 16.12
N ALA A 781 57.27 -27.91 17.36
CA ALA A 781 57.18 -28.61 18.65
C ALA A 781 57.22 -27.67 19.89
N SER A 782 56.56 -28.12 20.98
CA SER A 782 57.05 -28.32 22.36
C SER A 782 58.03 -27.34 23.06
N ALA A 783 57.62 -26.86 24.25
CA ALA A 783 58.44 -26.90 25.47
C ALA A 783 57.56 -26.87 26.75
N THR A 784 57.88 -27.70 27.75
CA THR A 784 57.15 -27.85 29.04
C THR A 784 58.09 -27.92 30.23
N ALA A 785 57.78 -27.22 31.34
CA ALA A 785 58.17 -27.50 32.75
C ALA A 785 57.64 -26.32 33.62
N SER A 786 56.91 -26.41 34.75
CA SER A 786 56.73 -27.35 35.88
C SER A 786 57.44 -26.94 37.19
N ASP A 787 56.62 -26.65 38.22
CA ASP A 787 56.81 -26.69 39.69
C ASP A 787 57.62 -25.64 40.51
N LEU A 788 56.86 -24.79 41.25
CA LEU A 788 56.80 -24.59 42.72
C LEU A 788 58.08 -24.31 43.58
N PRO A 789 57.96 -23.79 44.84
CA PRO A 789 57.03 -22.79 45.42
C PRO A 789 57.72 -21.74 46.35
N SER A 790 57.06 -20.61 46.68
CA SER A 790 57.08 -19.96 48.03
C SER A 790 56.44 -18.56 48.08
N THR A 791 55.53 -18.34 49.04
CA THR A 791 55.18 -17.04 49.66
C THR A 791 56.35 -16.52 50.52
N PRO A 792 56.49 -15.21 50.92
CA PRO A 792 55.38 -14.33 51.33
C PRO A 792 55.52 -12.79 51.13
N VAL A 793 54.56 -12.08 51.74
CA VAL A 793 54.52 -10.66 52.15
C VAL A 793 53.88 -9.68 51.16
N ALA A 794 52.82 -9.02 51.66
CA ALA A 794 52.03 -8.02 50.96
C ALA A 794 52.70 -6.63 50.95
N LEU A 795 52.42 -5.88 49.88
CA LEU A 795 52.33 -4.43 49.92
C LEU A 795 50.91 -4.06 49.52
N THR A 796 50.07 -3.80 50.53
CA THR A 796 48.73 -3.26 50.34
C THR A 796 48.80 -1.83 49.80
N THR A 797 48.49 -1.66 48.53
CA THR A 797 48.08 -0.36 47.98
C THR A 797 46.56 -0.25 48.16
N PRO A 798 45.99 0.87 48.65
CA PRO A 798 44.56 1.05 48.74
C PRO A 798 43.89 0.84 47.37
N GLY A 799 42.77 0.11 47.35
CA GLY A 799 42.13 -0.33 46.12
C GLY A 799 41.58 0.81 45.26
N SER A 800 41.38 0.51 43.98
CA SER A 800 40.54 1.33 43.09
C SER A 800 39.16 1.50 43.74
N THR A 801 38.75 2.74 43.98
CA THR A 801 37.43 3.10 44.52
C THR A 801 36.33 3.15 43.45
N THR A 802 36.61 2.62 42.26
CA THR A 802 35.69 2.63 41.12
C THR A 802 35.47 1.19 40.65
N CYS A 803 34.20 0.79 40.62
CA CYS A 803 33.71 -0.47 40.06
C CYS A 803 33.99 -0.52 38.55
N VAL A 804 34.37 -1.68 38.03
CA VAL A 804 34.54 -1.94 36.59
C VAL A 804 33.70 -3.15 36.23
N ASN A 805 32.84 -3.03 35.22
CA ASN A 805 31.99 -4.13 34.75
C ASN A 805 32.86 -5.34 34.36
N ASP A 806 32.47 -6.52 34.84
CA ASP A 806 32.96 -7.81 34.35
C ASP A 806 31.79 -8.78 34.14
N ILE A 807 32.07 -10.06 33.89
CA ILE A 807 31.01 -11.02 33.56
C ILE A 807 30.11 -11.37 34.76
N ASP A 808 30.57 -11.18 35.99
CA ASP A 808 29.81 -11.53 37.21
C ASP A 808 29.43 -10.26 38.02
N THR A 809 29.91 -9.07 37.62
CA THR A 809 29.79 -7.80 38.35
C THR A 809 29.21 -6.67 37.49
N LEU A 810 28.06 -6.12 37.88
CA LEU A 810 27.49 -4.90 37.30
C LEU A 810 27.92 -3.65 38.10
N CYS A 811 28.30 -2.60 37.38
CA CYS A 811 28.81 -1.35 37.89
C CYS A 811 28.03 -0.17 37.30
N LEU A 812 27.17 0.47 38.10
CA LEU A 812 26.28 1.56 37.67
C LEU A 812 26.77 2.94 38.13
N ARG A 813 26.19 4.00 37.55
CA ARG A 813 26.42 5.41 37.94
C ARG A 813 27.89 5.81 37.98
N GLY A 814 28.60 5.55 36.88
CA GLY A 814 30.04 5.83 36.76
C GLY A 814 30.93 4.91 37.61
N GLY A 815 30.43 3.74 38.01
CA GLY A 815 31.14 2.76 38.82
C GLY A 815 31.12 3.04 40.32
N ARG A 816 30.11 3.78 40.82
CA ARG A 816 29.88 3.97 42.27
C ARG A 816 29.27 2.73 42.91
N PHE A 817 28.25 2.16 42.29
CA PHE A 817 27.52 1.02 42.83
C PHE A 817 28.02 -0.26 42.20
N ARG A 818 28.33 -1.26 43.04
CA ARG A 818 28.62 -2.64 42.62
C ARG A 818 27.38 -3.49 42.87
N ILE A 819 26.97 -4.27 41.88
CA ILE A 819 25.82 -5.15 41.94
C ILE A 819 26.26 -6.57 41.59
N GLU A 820 25.94 -7.50 42.48
CA GLU A 820 26.29 -8.92 42.39
C GLU A 820 25.03 -9.76 42.65
N VAL A 821 24.90 -10.90 41.96
CA VAL A 821 23.77 -11.82 42.12
C VAL A 821 24.28 -13.25 42.30
N SER A 822 23.68 -14.01 43.21
CA SER A 822 23.85 -15.46 43.34
C SER A 822 22.50 -16.16 43.25
N TRP A 823 22.46 -17.39 42.74
CA TRP A 823 21.21 -18.14 42.51
C TRP A 823 21.32 -19.63 42.83
N ARG A 824 20.16 -20.27 43.05
CA ARG A 824 19.99 -21.73 43.17
C ARG A 824 18.73 -22.23 42.46
N ASN A 825 18.85 -23.26 41.62
CA ASN A 825 17.75 -23.86 40.85
C ASN A 825 17.06 -25.02 41.59
N PHE A 826 16.06 -25.66 40.93
CA PHE A 826 15.27 -26.76 41.51
C PHE A 826 16.06 -28.06 41.68
N GLU A 827 17.10 -28.25 40.85
CA GLU A 827 18.05 -29.34 40.89
C GLU A 827 19.06 -29.18 42.06
N GLY A 828 19.10 -28.00 42.67
CA GLY A 828 20.01 -27.65 43.76
C GLY A 828 21.40 -27.19 43.30
N GLU A 829 21.57 -26.95 42.01
CA GLU A 829 22.77 -26.32 41.44
C GLU A 829 22.78 -24.83 41.80
N THR A 830 23.98 -24.28 42.01
CA THR A 830 24.19 -22.89 42.45
C THR A 830 25.14 -22.17 41.52
N GLY A 831 24.88 -20.90 41.24
CA GLY A 831 25.75 -20.06 40.43
C GLY A 831 25.72 -18.58 40.83
N VAL A 832 26.43 -17.77 40.05
CA VAL A 832 26.32 -16.32 40.05
C VAL A 832 25.51 -15.86 38.84
N GLY A 833 24.79 -14.75 38.98
CA GLY A 833 24.17 -14.08 37.86
C GLY A 833 25.26 -13.43 37.01
N ARG A 834 25.17 -13.60 35.69
CA ARG A 834 26.13 -13.07 34.73
C ARG A 834 25.59 -11.90 33.96
N LEU A 835 26.46 -10.96 33.65
CA LEU A 835 26.10 -9.71 33.03
C LEU A 835 25.76 -9.88 31.54
N ALA A 836 24.59 -9.39 31.12
CA ALA A 836 24.23 -9.31 29.71
C ALA A 836 25.12 -8.27 28.99
N PRO A 837 25.41 -8.43 27.67
CA PRO A 837 26.39 -7.60 26.97
C PRO A 837 26.06 -6.09 26.84
N ALA A 838 24.84 -5.68 27.14
CA ALA A 838 24.37 -4.32 26.99
C ALA A 838 23.76 -3.80 28.30
N LEU A 839 24.06 -2.54 28.58
CA LEU A 839 23.86 -1.86 29.86
C LEU A 839 23.60 -0.38 29.56
N SER A 840 22.86 0.30 30.42
CA SER A 840 22.77 1.75 30.41
C SER A 840 23.63 2.36 31.53
N THR A 841 23.59 3.68 31.71
CA THR A 841 24.28 4.34 32.83
C THR A 841 23.72 3.93 34.20
N ASP A 842 22.42 3.64 34.23
CA ASP A 842 21.60 3.54 35.44
C ASP A 842 20.94 2.16 35.62
N SER A 843 20.95 1.32 34.57
CA SER A 843 20.27 0.02 34.49
C SER A 843 21.15 -1.09 33.90
N GLY A 844 20.94 -2.34 34.31
CA GLY A 844 21.62 -3.51 33.74
C GLY A 844 20.87 -4.82 33.96
N VAL A 845 21.22 -5.85 33.19
CA VAL A 845 20.51 -7.14 33.15
C VAL A 845 21.43 -8.31 33.45
N PHE A 846 20.95 -9.25 34.27
CA PHE A 846 21.61 -10.51 34.57
C PHE A 846 20.90 -11.71 33.92
N TYR A 847 21.71 -12.68 33.50
CA TYR A 847 21.28 -14.02 33.10
C TYR A 847 21.89 -15.08 34.01
N PHE A 848 21.18 -16.17 34.26
CA PHE A 848 21.58 -17.22 35.20
C PHE A 848 22.06 -18.48 34.46
N PHE A 849 21.41 -18.83 33.35
CA PHE A 849 21.62 -20.11 32.66
C PHE A 849 22.20 -19.96 31.26
N ASP A 850 21.56 -19.14 30.41
CA ASP A 850 21.92 -18.94 29.01
C ASP A 850 21.97 -17.44 28.69
N ALA A 851 22.95 -17.01 27.89
CA ALA A 851 23.14 -15.60 27.58
C ALA A 851 22.03 -15.01 26.68
N ALA A 852 21.15 -15.84 26.11
CA ALA A 852 19.96 -15.43 25.36
C ALA A 852 18.64 -15.51 26.17
N ASN A 853 18.65 -16.06 27.39
CA ASN A 853 17.48 -16.11 28.27
C ASN A 853 17.82 -15.43 29.60
N TRP A 854 17.21 -14.28 29.86
CA TRP A 854 17.59 -13.43 30.99
C TRP A 854 16.59 -13.48 32.14
N GLU A 855 17.09 -13.25 33.34
CA GLU A 855 16.33 -13.48 34.57
C GLU A 855 16.08 -12.20 35.38
N MET A 856 16.96 -11.19 35.38
CA MET A 856 16.83 -10.04 36.29
C MET A 856 17.25 -8.70 35.66
N LEU A 857 16.43 -7.67 35.84
CA LEU A 857 16.71 -6.25 35.54
C LEU A 857 16.95 -5.53 36.86
N VAL A 858 18.01 -4.72 36.96
CA VAL A 858 18.36 -3.92 38.14
C VAL A 858 18.65 -2.49 37.71
N LYS A 859 18.20 -1.49 38.48
CA LYS A 859 18.56 -0.08 38.32
C LYS A 859 18.80 0.63 39.65
N VAL A 860 19.66 1.65 39.64
CA VAL A 860 20.03 2.46 40.82
C VAL A 860 19.89 3.96 40.54
N LEU A 861 18.80 4.55 41.04
CA LEU A 861 18.37 5.91 40.70
C LEU A 861 18.75 6.94 41.77
N ASP A 862 18.92 8.19 41.34
CA ASP A 862 19.27 9.32 42.21
C ASP A 862 18.04 9.91 42.93
N GLY A 863 17.67 9.32 44.06
CA GLY A 863 16.60 9.82 44.92
C GLY A 863 16.99 11.02 45.79
N CYS A 864 18.21 11.53 45.67
CA CYS A 864 18.80 12.45 46.64
C CYS A 864 18.06 13.78 46.73
N GLY A 865 17.57 14.30 45.60
CA GLY A 865 16.74 15.51 45.56
C GLY A 865 15.37 15.38 46.25
N LEU A 866 14.92 14.15 46.52
CA LEU A 866 13.57 13.86 47.03
C LEU A 866 13.59 13.39 48.50
N ASN A 867 14.44 12.43 48.85
CA ASN A 867 14.48 11.86 50.20
C ASN A 867 15.88 11.63 50.79
N GLN A 868 16.97 11.99 50.09
CA GLN A 868 18.36 11.79 50.53
C GLN A 868 18.85 10.32 50.54
N HIS A 869 18.26 9.45 49.72
CA HIS A 869 18.74 8.08 49.47
C HIS A 869 19.01 7.85 47.97
N TYR A 870 19.89 6.90 47.66
CA TYR A 870 19.85 6.21 46.37
C TYR A 870 18.79 5.11 46.42
N TRP A 871 18.02 5.00 45.34
CA TRP A 871 16.91 4.06 45.24
C TRP A 871 17.34 2.83 44.45
N VAL A 872 17.02 1.64 44.96
CA VAL A 872 17.28 0.38 44.27
C VAL A 872 15.96 -0.19 43.76
N PHE A 873 15.90 -0.46 42.47
CA PHE A 873 14.80 -1.21 41.88
C PHE A 873 15.36 -2.45 41.18
N ALA A 874 14.69 -3.58 41.34
CA ALA A 874 15.02 -4.80 40.63
C ALA A 874 13.78 -5.66 40.40
N ALA A 875 13.70 -6.33 39.26
CA ALA A 875 12.58 -7.19 38.92
C ALA A 875 13.07 -8.39 38.10
N ALA A 876 12.50 -9.57 38.36
CA ALA A 876 13.02 -10.81 37.80
C ALA A 876 11.92 -11.70 37.18
N THR A 877 12.18 -12.24 35.98
CA THR A 877 11.26 -13.14 35.23
C THR A 877 11.47 -14.61 35.62
N THR A 878 11.75 -14.87 36.89
CA THR A 878 12.12 -16.20 37.40
C THR A 878 11.45 -16.53 38.72
N ASN A 879 11.40 -17.83 39.02
CA ASN A 879 10.95 -18.40 40.29
C ASN A 879 12.05 -19.21 40.99
N VAL A 880 13.31 -19.09 40.54
CA VAL A 880 14.45 -19.70 41.23
C VAL A 880 14.86 -18.89 42.46
N GLU A 881 15.62 -19.50 43.35
CA GLU A 881 16.16 -18.80 44.50
C GLU A 881 17.29 -17.87 44.06
N TYR A 882 17.34 -16.66 44.61
CA TYR A 882 18.47 -15.74 44.40
C TYR A 882 18.73 -14.84 45.61
N THR A 883 19.95 -14.32 45.68
CA THR A 883 20.36 -13.17 46.50
C THR A 883 20.96 -12.10 45.59
N LEU A 884 20.42 -10.89 45.62
CA LEU A 884 20.91 -9.68 44.97
C LEU A 884 21.56 -8.78 46.03
N THR A 885 22.80 -8.36 45.80
CA THR A 885 23.54 -7.46 46.69
C THR A 885 23.93 -6.19 45.92
N VAL A 886 23.65 -5.02 46.49
CA VAL A 886 24.03 -3.71 45.95
C VAL A 886 24.91 -2.99 46.98
N THR A 887 26.20 -2.83 46.66
CA THR A 887 27.20 -2.14 47.49
C THR A 887 27.46 -0.73 46.94
N ASP A 888 27.36 0.30 47.78
CA ASP A 888 27.86 1.64 47.46
C ASP A 888 29.35 1.74 47.81
N LEU A 889 30.22 1.77 46.80
CA LEU A 889 31.68 1.78 47.01
C LEU A 889 32.23 3.10 47.60
N GLN A 890 31.42 4.17 47.66
CA GLN A 890 31.82 5.43 48.30
C GLN A 890 31.60 5.42 49.80
N THR A 891 30.55 4.74 50.28
CA THR A 891 30.13 4.75 51.69
C THR A 891 30.44 3.44 52.40
N GLY A 892 30.44 2.32 51.67
CA GLY A 892 30.54 0.96 52.20
C GLY A 892 29.21 0.37 52.69
N GLU A 893 28.08 1.08 52.46
CA GLU A 893 26.74 0.56 52.77
C GLU A 893 26.29 -0.47 51.73
N GLU A 894 25.52 -1.47 52.17
CA GLU A 894 25.03 -2.57 51.33
C GLU A 894 23.53 -2.81 51.54
N ALA A 895 22.81 -3.00 50.43
CA ALA A 895 21.43 -3.44 50.41
C ALA A 895 21.35 -4.87 49.82
N GLU A 896 20.72 -5.79 50.54
CA GLU A 896 20.57 -7.20 50.14
C GLU A 896 19.09 -7.58 50.00
N TYR A 897 18.74 -8.26 48.91
CA TYR A 897 17.40 -8.72 48.61
C TYR A 897 17.41 -10.19 48.22
N THR A 898 16.43 -10.98 48.67
CA THR A 898 16.36 -12.42 48.41
C THR A 898 15.01 -12.86 47.88
N ASN A 899 15.00 -13.86 46.99
CA ASN A 899 13.79 -14.56 46.54
C ASN A 899 13.91 -16.05 46.89
N PRO A 900 12.91 -16.68 47.54
CA PRO A 900 12.95 -18.11 47.86
C PRO A 900 12.54 -19.00 46.67
N LEU A 901 13.16 -20.19 46.57
CA LEU A 901 12.89 -21.17 45.51
C LEU A 901 11.40 -21.49 45.35
N GLY A 902 10.90 -21.49 44.12
CA GLY A 902 9.51 -21.80 43.79
C GLY A 902 8.54 -20.62 43.91
N THR A 903 9.02 -19.44 44.29
CA THR A 903 8.21 -18.21 44.41
C THR A 903 8.54 -17.28 43.26
N ALA A 904 7.53 -16.79 42.54
CA ALA A 904 7.72 -15.74 41.53
C ALA A 904 8.23 -14.47 42.21
N SER A 905 9.30 -13.88 41.66
CA SER A 905 9.93 -12.69 42.25
C SER A 905 8.94 -11.52 42.35
N PRO A 906 8.75 -10.90 43.52
CA PRO A 906 8.19 -9.55 43.59
C PRO A 906 9.19 -8.56 42.97
N ALA A 907 8.72 -7.41 42.48
CA ALA A 907 9.61 -6.29 42.21
C ALA A 907 10.11 -5.68 43.53
N ILE A 908 11.40 -5.40 43.56
CA ILE A 908 12.07 -4.57 44.55
C ILE A 908 11.86 -3.12 44.13
N VAL A 909 11.28 -2.32 45.02
CA VAL A 909 11.01 -0.88 44.84
C VAL A 909 11.45 -0.17 46.12
N ASP A 910 12.75 -0.17 46.39
CA ASP A 910 13.32 0.35 47.63
C ASP A 910 13.85 1.76 47.44
N THR A 911 12.96 2.74 47.70
CA THR A 911 13.31 4.16 47.72
C THR A 911 14.07 4.58 48.98
N SER A 912 14.44 3.64 49.86
CA SER A 912 15.21 3.88 51.09
C SER A 912 16.54 3.12 51.16
N ALA A 913 16.89 2.38 50.11
CA ALA A 913 17.96 1.38 50.10
C ALA A 913 19.31 1.85 50.66
N LEU A 914 19.84 2.97 50.12
CA LEU A 914 21.23 3.39 50.39
C LEU A 914 21.26 4.84 50.95
N PRO A 915 21.46 5.00 52.27
CA PRO A 915 21.25 6.26 52.99
C PRO A 915 22.44 7.22 52.94
N THR A 916 23.01 7.54 51.78
CA THR A 916 23.96 8.67 51.66
C THR A 916 24.16 9.21 50.24
N CYS A 917 24.06 10.54 50.10
CA CYS A 917 24.09 11.25 48.81
C CYS A 917 25.34 12.11 48.54
N ASN A 918 26.35 12.07 49.40
CA ASN A 918 27.53 12.94 49.36
C ASN A 918 28.82 12.16 49.12
#